data_AF-A0AAU9DZB3-F1
#
_entry.id   AF-A0AAU9DZB3-F1
#
_cell.length_a   1.000
_cell.length_b   1.000
_cell.length_c   1.000
_cell.angle_alpha   90.00
_cell.angle_beta   90.00
_cell.angle_gamma   90.00
#
_symmetry.space_group_name_H-M   'P 1'
#
loop_
_entity.id
_entity.type
_entity.pdbx_description
1 polymer ?
#
loop_
_entity_poly.entity_id
_entity_poly.type
_entity_poly.pdbx_seq_one_letter_code
_entity_poly.pdbx_strand_id
1 'polypeptide(L)'
;MNKRLILSVSVAGLMCPLALMNREVKADTVPDKVVGESQENLAPKVDTKGISIGNFSTVLLKSGTWGTTKWDYFQNGNDYILRFHAGTLPKDPIVSMAAYPISVSSITKIQFDPGVVAPEDSSNLFCNLNWLTEIDGLENLDTSNTTNMSKMFMGCASLFSFDFSEMNTSNVTDMSRMFEGCNSLYDLNLDSFDTSKVTNMESMFKDSLLLTDLSLKNFNTSQVTNFSKMFYNCPNLSSLDLSSFSVPQADDLSDMFSGCTNLSNINLSGFGETKSADLSNMFFGCSSLASLDLSKFSAPKATNMSNMFGNCSNLSDIDLSNFHTDRAGHMENMFNGCANLASLDLSSFNTRRVTSMDSMFKDCSKLKQIDLSSFNTLYVKSMSRMFSGCKSISQLNLQKFNTMNVLEMNQMFFDCTSLTSLDLSNFKTPKLKQTWEMFKNCSSLRSLDLSNLYTKVITQYGMDNMFDNTPDLNHLVLGPGFSFNNKNLLKEVPAKGTKIPGTNRIVNTSTWVATKGYQQGWKYTSYDLCINVWGVRDQITTYDWDSDTDISVEVREVTRTINLHQVDNIVNSIKQTAKIQRTVTINADGSKTYSEWSKAQWDQYDVPKVLGCAATQDSVQTQTVDGSTADSTIDIYYDYVQTTVEIQYSADGRTVGTQKYMGYLGDVINVRYRVPRGYEIIGTPPTTITVDGSENQVITINVKLQKN
;
A
#
# COMPACT_ATOMS: atom_id res chain seq x y z
N MET A 1 38.47 -66.22 24.52
CA MET A 1 39.05 -65.92 23.20
C MET A 1 37.99 -65.21 22.37
N ASN A 2 38.11 -63.90 22.13
CA ASN A 2 37.35 -63.27 21.06
C ASN A 2 38.16 -62.13 20.46
N LYS A 3 38.26 -62.19 19.13
CA LYS A 3 39.13 -61.38 18.28
C LYS A 3 38.61 -59.95 18.16
N ARG A 4 39.56 -59.03 18.19
CA ARG A 4 39.43 -57.61 17.83
C ARG A 4 38.93 -57.47 16.39
N LEU A 5 37.92 -56.61 16.20
CA LEU A 5 37.69 -55.93 14.94
C LEU A 5 38.01 -54.44 15.15
N ILE A 6 38.79 -53.90 14.22
CA ILE A 6 39.18 -52.49 14.13
C ILE A 6 38.02 -51.76 13.43
N LEU A 7 37.56 -50.66 14.02
CA LEU A 7 36.77 -49.65 13.33
C LEU A 7 37.29 -48.26 13.74
N SER A 8 37.84 -47.58 12.74
CA SER A 8 38.26 -46.19 12.75
C SER A 8 37.07 -45.27 13.02
N VAL A 9 37.18 -44.41 14.04
CA VAL A 9 36.28 -43.27 14.22
C VAL A 9 37.08 -41.98 14.03
N SER A 10 36.71 -41.30 12.96
CA SER A 10 37.03 -39.92 12.62
C SER A 10 36.57 -38.96 13.72
N VAL A 11 37.42 -38.01 14.07
CA VAL A 11 37.15 -36.92 15.01
C VAL A 11 36.16 -35.96 14.34
N ALA A 12 34.89 -36.02 14.74
CA ALA A 12 33.89 -34.99 14.46
C ALA A 12 33.64 -34.21 15.75
N GLY A 13 33.67 -32.88 15.64
CA GLY A 13 33.56 -31.92 16.73
C GLY A 13 32.33 -32.16 17.60
N LEU A 14 32.59 -32.28 18.90
CA LEU A 14 31.58 -32.18 19.93
C LEU A 14 31.12 -30.72 20.01
N MET A 15 29.93 -30.45 19.51
CA MET A 15 29.13 -29.32 19.99
C MET A 15 28.73 -29.60 21.44
N CYS A 16 28.85 -28.57 22.28
CA CYS A 16 28.32 -28.55 23.65
C CYS A 16 26.79 -28.81 23.60
N PRO A 17 26.21 -29.59 24.54
CA PRO A 17 24.82 -30.01 24.45
C PRO A 17 23.87 -28.83 24.72
N LEU A 18 23.10 -28.44 23.70
CA LEU A 18 21.81 -27.78 23.89
C LEU A 18 20.94 -28.67 24.79
N ALA A 19 20.50 -28.14 25.92
CA ALA A 19 19.39 -28.71 26.66
C ALA A 19 18.12 -28.64 25.79
N LEU A 20 17.84 -29.73 25.07
CA LEU A 20 16.55 -30.00 24.45
C LEU A 20 15.50 -30.15 25.56
N MET A 21 14.75 -29.08 25.83
CA MET A 21 13.47 -29.17 26.53
C MET A 21 12.47 -29.89 25.61
N ASN A 22 12.37 -31.21 25.76
CA ASN A 22 11.27 -31.99 25.21
C ASN A 22 9.96 -31.53 25.87
N ARG A 23 9.09 -30.89 25.10
CA ARG A 23 7.71 -30.60 25.48
C ARG A 23 6.83 -31.77 25.01
N GLU A 24 6.65 -32.78 25.86
CA GLU A 24 5.57 -33.75 25.64
C GLU A 24 4.23 -33.08 25.93
N VAL A 25 3.41 -32.97 24.88
CA VAL A 25 2.01 -32.59 24.97
C VAL A 25 1.23 -33.81 25.48
N LYS A 26 0.61 -33.68 26.65
CA LYS A 26 -0.58 -34.47 27.00
C LYS A 26 -1.78 -33.52 27.10
N ALA A 27 -2.79 -33.82 26.29
CA ALA A 27 -4.12 -33.27 26.40
C ALA A 27 -4.76 -33.74 27.72
N ASP A 28 -5.39 -32.84 28.46
CA ASP A 28 -6.82 -32.93 28.80
C ASP A 28 -7.31 -31.72 29.62
N THR A 29 -8.39 -31.11 29.11
CA THR A 29 -9.49 -30.39 29.78
C THR A 29 -9.26 -29.14 30.66
N VAL A 30 -9.89 -28.04 30.22
CA VAL A 30 -10.23 -26.73 30.88
C VAL A 30 -11.50 -26.97 31.77
N PRO A 31 -11.91 -26.17 32.81
CA PRO A 31 -11.81 -24.70 32.84
C PRO A 31 -11.72 -23.92 34.19
N ASP A 32 -11.50 -22.60 33.99
CA ASP A 32 -11.97 -21.41 34.73
C ASP A 32 -11.09 -20.66 35.76
N LYS A 33 -10.88 -19.36 35.40
CA LYS A 33 -10.74 -18.09 36.18
C LYS A 33 -9.85 -18.04 37.44
N VAL A 34 -8.91 -17.08 37.47
CA VAL A 34 -8.89 -15.88 38.34
C VAL A 34 -7.62 -15.02 38.09
N VAL A 35 -7.81 -13.72 38.30
CA VAL A 35 -6.92 -12.55 38.25
C VAL A 35 -5.67 -12.66 39.16
N GLY A 36 -4.53 -12.07 38.77
CA GLY A 36 -3.55 -11.53 39.72
C GLY A 36 -2.07 -11.76 39.40
N GLU A 37 -1.37 -10.63 39.24
CA GLU A 37 0.05 -10.38 39.60
C GLU A 37 1.20 -10.88 38.70
N SER A 38 2.11 -9.93 38.49
CA SER A 38 3.42 -10.01 37.83
C SER A 38 4.29 -11.11 38.42
N GLN A 39 4.76 -12.03 37.58
CA GLN A 39 5.86 -12.93 37.94
C GLN A 39 7.17 -12.42 37.35
N GLU A 40 8.08 -12.02 38.25
CA GLU A 40 9.52 -11.95 38.00
C GLU A 40 10.00 -13.31 37.49
N ASN A 41 10.63 -13.31 36.32
CA ASN A 41 11.29 -14.48 35.75
C ASN A 41 12.58 -14.75 36.54
N LEU A 42 12.49 -15.59 37.57
CA LEU A 42 13.63 -16.18 38.25
C LEU A 42 14.31 -17.20 37.32
N ALA A 43 15.49 -16.86 36.80
CA ALA A 43 16.42 -17.84 36.26
C ALA A 43 16.73 -18.91 37.35
N PRO A 44 16.85 -20.20 37.00
CA PRO A 44 17.12 -21.22 38.01
C PRO A 44 18.53 -21.04 38.56
N LYS A 45 18.65 -20.66 39.85
CA LYS A 45 19.87 -20.88 40.63
C LYS A 45 20.07 -22.38 40.78
N VAL A 46 21.04 -22.93 40.06
CA VAL A 46 21.53 -24.29 40.32
C VAL A 46 22.31 -24.25 41.63
N ASP A 47 21.76 -24.89 42.66
CA ASP A 47 22.42 -25.12 43.94
C ASP A 47 23.42 -26.28 43.78
N THR A 48 24.69 -25.97 43.54
CA THR A 48 25.78 -26.95 43.42
C THR A 48 26.38 -27.30 44.79
N LYS A 49 25.56 -27.74 45.73
CA LYS A 49 26.05 -28.43 46.92
C LYS A 49 25.83 -29.94 46.78
N GLY A 50 26.89 -30.65 46.39
CA GLY A 50 27.02 -32.07 46.71
C GLY A 50 27.44 -33.05 45.60
N ILE A 51 28.05 -32.60 44.50
CA ILE A 51 28.73 -33.54 43.58
C ILE A 51 30.23 -33.36 43.71
N SER A 52 30.86 -34.27 44.45
CA SER A 52 32.33 -34.44 44.49
C SER A 52 32.79 -35.01 43.15
N ILE A 53 32.96 -34.14 42.16
CA ILE A 53 33.77 -34.42 40.97
C ILE A 53 35.23 -34.47 41.43
N GLY A 54 35.91 -35.58 41.11
CA GLY A 54 37.27 -35.86 41.60
C GLY A 54 38.23 -34.71 41.33
N ASN A 55 39.24 -34.58 42.22
CA ASN A 55 40.35 -33.64 42.08
C ASN A 55 40.93 -33.66 40.65
N PHE A 56 40.45 -32.78 39.78
CA PHE A 56 41.14 -32.49 38.53
C PHE A 56 42.42 -31.76 38.93
N SER A 57 43.56 -32.42 38.77
CA SER A 57 44.85 -31.76 38.96
C SER A 57 45.01 -30.71 37.88
N THR A 58 45.14 -29.44 38.27
CA THR A 58 45.55 -28.37 37.36
C THR A 58 46.91 -28.72 36.76
N VAL A 59 46.99 -28.81 35.43
CA VAL A 59 48.24 -29.15 34.73
C VAL A 59 48.74 -27.92 33.99
N LEU A 60 49.89 -27.38 34.40
CA LEU A 60 50.60 -26.36 33.64
C LEU A 60 51.11 -26.96 32.34
N LEU A 61 50.55 -26.51 31.22
CA LEU A 61 50.93 -26.99 29.88
C LEU A 61 52.12 -26.21 29.34
N LYS A 62 52.13 -24.89 29.60
CA LYS A 62 53.17 -24.00 29.09
C LYS A 62 53.18 -22.67 29.85
N SER A 63 54.29 -21.96 29.81
CA SER A 63 54.40 -20.59 30.27
C SER A 63 55.36 -19.80 29.38
N GLY A 64 55.32 -18.48 29.49
CA GLY A 64 56.20 -17.59 28.74
C GLY A 64 55.97 -16.12 29.04
N THR A 65 56.41 -15.27 28.11
CA THR A 65 56.22 -13.82 28.18
C THR A 65 55.59 -13.33 26.87
N TRP A 66 54.67 -12.38 26.96
CA TRP A 66 54.05 -11.71 25.83
C TRP A 66 53.97 -10.22 26.16
N GLY A 67 54.66 -9.39 25.38
CA GLY A 67 54.97 -8.01 25.81
C GLY A 67 55.91 -8.04 27.02
N THR A 68 55.54 -7.36 28.11
CA THR A 68 56.26 -7.44 29.40
C THR A 68 55.57 -8.34 30.42
N THR A 69 54.35 -8.80 30.12
CA THR A 69 53.56 -9.71 30.95
C THR A 69 54.05 -11.15 30.82
N LYS A 70 54.20 -11.83 31.96
CA LYS A 70 54.34 -13.29 32.00
C LYS A 70 52.96 -13.94 31.86
N TRP A 71 52.89 -15.10 31.24
CA TRP A 71 51.65 -15.86 31.11
C TRP A 71 51.87 -17.34 31.43
N ASP A 72 50.83 -17.96 31.96
CA ASP A 72 50.72 -19.40 32.22
C ASP A 72 49.50 -19.95 31.46
N TYR A 73 49.70 -21.05 30.73
CA TYR A 73 48.65 -21.78 30.04
C TYR A 73 48.50 -23.15 30.70
N PHE A 74 47.34 -23.42 31.27
CA PHE A 74 47.07 -24.64 32.03
C PHE A 74 45.73 -25.25 31.68
N GLN A 75 45.62 -26.56 31.89
CA GLN A 75 44.36 -27.29 31.77
C GLN A 75 43.81 -27.59 33.17
N ASN A 76 42.54 -27.27 33.39
CA ASN A 76 41.80 -27.62 34.60
C ASN A 76 40.48 -28.30 34.20
N GLY A 77 40.44 -29.63 34.27
CA GLY A 77 39.31 -30.39 33.73
C GLY A 77 39.15 -30.17 32.22
N ASN A 78 38.00 -29.62 31.81
CA ASN A 78 37.71 -29.28 30.41
C ASN A 78 38.18 -27.86 30.03
N ASP A 79 38.57 -27.05 31.01
CA ASP A 79 38.99 -25.67 30.76
C ASP A 79 40.47 -25.62 30.37
N TYR A 80 40.75 -24.81 29.36
CA TYR A 80 42.06 -24.43 28.88
C TYR A 80 42.21 -22.94 29.17
N ILE A 81 42.95 -22.66 30.23
CA ILE A 81 42.99 -21.36 30.89
C ILE A 81 44.31 -20.68 30.53
N LEU A 82 44.22 -19.46 29.98
CA LEU A 82 45.36 -18.59 29.77
C LEU A 82 45.35 -17.47 30.80
N ARG A 83 46.31 -17.51 31.74
CA ARG A 83 46.46 -16.54 32.81
C ARG A 83 47.59 -15.57 32.51
N PHE A 84 47.33 -14.28 32.67
CA PHE A 84 48.29 -13.20 32.53
C PHE A 84 48.65 -12.61 33.89
N HIS A 85 49.95 -12.44 34.12
CA HIS A 85 50.49 -11.81 35.32
C HIS A 85 50.83 -10.33 35.08
N ALA A 86 51.13 -9.59 36.15
CA ALA A 86 51.48 -8.18 36.10
C ALA A 86 52.49 -7.84 34.99
N GLY A 87 52.23 -6.75 34.27
CA GLY A 87 52.97 -6.32 33.09
C GLY A 87 52.05 -5.68 32.05
N THR A 88 52.59 -5.39 30.87
CA THR A 88 51.89 -4.76 29.76
C THR A 88 51.78 -5.76 28.62
N LEU A 89 50.55 -5.99 28.15
CA LEU A 89 50.27 -6.80 26.97
C LEU A 89 50.76 -6.04 25.71
N PRO A 90 51.29 -6.73 24.69
CA PRO A 90 51.69 -6.09 23.43
C PRO A 90 50.45 -5.82 22.56
N LYS A 91 50.61 -4.96 21.56
CA LYS A 91 49.56 -4.68 20.55
C LYS A 91 49.27 -5.85 19.60
N ASP A 92 50.18 -6.83 19.53
CA ASP A 92 50.01 -7.97 18.64
C ASP A 92 48.79 -8.78 19.12
N PRO A 93 48.00 -9.40 18.23
CA PRO A 93 46.81 -10.16 18.65
C PRO A 93 47.23 -11.46 19.35
N ILE A 94 46.39 -12.01 20.23
CA ILE A 94 46.70 -13.27 20.95
C ILE A 94 47.03 -14.43 20.02
N VAL A 95 46.47 -14.46 18.81
CA VAL A 95 46.81 -15.46 17.78
C VAL A 95 48.27 -15.42 17.36
N SER A 96 48.98 -14.31 17.57
CA SER A 96 50.43 -14.22 17.34
C SER A 96 51.26 -15.03 18.34
N MET A 97 50.69 -15.36 19.52
CA MET A 97 51.30 -16.31 20.46
C MET A 97 51.41 -17.72 19.87
N ALA A 98 50.72 -18.02 18.76
CA ALA A 98 50.78 -19.30 18.05
C ALA A 98 52.17 -19.65 17.46
N ALA A 99 53.14 -18.72 17.48
CA ALA A 99 54.55 -19.05 17.26
C ALA A 99 55.14 -19.96 18.37
N TYR A 100 54.41 -20.10 19.48
CA TYR A 100 54.64 -21.06 20.55
C TYR A 100 53.49 -22.10 20.55
N PRO A 101 53.71 -23.37 20.98
CA PRO A 101 52.72 -24.47 20.87
C PRO A 101 51.51 -24.35 21.81
N ILE A 102 50.80 -23.23 21.77
CA ILE A 102 49.46 -23.06 22.35
C ILE A 102 48.48 -23.10 21.18
N SER A 103 47.51 -24.01 21.24
CA SER A 103 46.36 -23.92 20.35
C SER A 103 45.45 -22.82 20.89
N VAL A 104 45.62 -21.59 20.39
CA VAL A 104 44.79 -20.43 20.77
C VAL A 104 43.31 -20.68 20.55
N SER A 105 42.97 -21.52 19.56
CA SER A 105 41.62 -22.02 19.31
C SER A 105 41.11 -23.03 20.33
N SER A 106 41.87 -23.38 21.37
CA SER A 106 41.41 -24.25 22.47
C SER A 106 41.14 -23.47 23.75
N ILE A 107 41.54 -22.19 23.81
CA ILE A 107 41.37 -21.35 25.01
C ILE A 107 39.87 -21.20 25.28
N THR A 108 39.46 -21.62 26.47
CA THR A 108 38.07 -21.51 26.97
C THR A 108 37.93 -20.47 28.06
N LYS A 109 39.02 -20.12 28.74
CA LYS A 109 39.02 -19.09 29.79
C LYS A 109 40.28 -18.23 29.77
N ILE A 110 40.13 -16.92 30.00
CA ILE A 110 41.23 -15.99 30.27
C ILE A 110 41.21 -15.60 31.75
N GLN A 111 42.39 -15.39 32.35
CA GLN A 111 42.54 -14.88 33.70
C GLN A 111 43.54 -13.72 33.77
N PHE A 112 43.22 -12.66 34.51
CA PHE A 112 44.15 -11.56 34.77
C PHE A 112 44.45 -11.42 36.27
N ASP A 113 45.74 -11.45 36.62
CA ASP A 113 46.20 -11.05 37.94
C ASP A 113 46.29 -9.52 38.08
N PRO A 114 46.28 -8.98 39.31
CA PRO A 114 46.47 -7.55 39.55
C PRO A 114 47.72 -6.98 38.85
N GLY A 115 47.55 -5.86 38.15
CA GLY A 115 48.64 -5.11 37.50
C GLY A 115 48.89 -5.46 36.04
N VAL A 116 47.94 -6.09 35.34
CA VAL A 116 47.99 -6.26 33.88
C VAL A 116 47.49 -4.97 33.22
N VAL A 117 48.26 -4.46 32.25
CA VAL A 117 47.95 -3.23 31.52
C VAL A 117 47.73 -3.57 30.05
N ALA A 118 46.59 -3.14 29.49
CA ALA A 118 46.30 -3.27 28.07
C ALA A 118 47.12 -2.26 27.24
N PRO A 119 47.53 -2.59 26.01
CA PRO A 119 48.18 -1.62 25.12
C PRO A 119 47.22 -0.49 24.72
N GLU A 120 47.78 0.66 24.34
CA GLU A 120 47.03 1.79 23.75
C GLU A 120 46.18 1.32 22.55
N ASP A 121 46.78 0.51 21.66
CA ASP A 121 46.09 -0.21 20.60
C ASP A 121 45.83 -1.65 21.04
N SER A 122 44.62 -1.90 21.54
CA SER A 122 44.11 -3.23 21.90
C SER A 122 43.31 -3.87 20.78
N SER A 123 43.50 -3.41 19.53
CA SER A 123 42.78 -4.01 18.41
C SER A 123 43.15 -5.48 18.26
N ASN A 124 42.14 -6.32 17.98
CA ASN A 124 42.30 -7.77 17.80
C ASN A 124 42.89 -8.53 19.00
N LEU A 125 42.99 -7.91 20.19
CA LEU A 125 43.76 -8.47 21.31
C LEU A 125 43.30 -9.90 21.67
N PHE A 126 42.00 -10.15 21.68
CA PHE A 126 41.38 -11.45 21.99
C PHE A 126 40.58 -12.02 20.80
N CYS A 127 40.93 -11.66 19.56
CA CYS A 127 40.16 -12.10 18.39
C CYS A 127 40.29 -13.61 18.11
N ASN A 128 39.22 -14.19 17.56
CA ASN A 128 39.08 -15.59 17.13
C ASN A 128 39.38 -16.63 18.22
N LEU A 129 39.14 -16.28 19.48
CA LEU A 129 39.10 -17.24 20.57
C LEU A 129 37.74 -17.95 20.56
N ASN A 130 37.54 -18.81 19.56
CA ASN A 130 36.23 -19.40 19.24
C ASN A 130 35.55 -20.14 20.40
N TRP A 131 36.34 -20.63 21.36
CA TRP A 131 35.88 -21.43 22.50
C TRP A 131 35.88 -20.65 23.82
N LEU A 132 36.24 -19.36 23.79
CA LEU A 132 36.26 -18.51 24.99
C LEU A 132 34.84 -18.36 25.54
N THR A 133 34.63 -18.83 26.77
CA THR A 133 33.35 -18.75 27.49
C THR A 133 33.43 -17.86 28.72
N GLU A 134 34.64 -17.61 29.25
CA GLU A 134 34.83 -16.87 30.50
C GLU A 134 36.12 -16.04 30.49
N ILE A 135 36.08 -14.87 31.12
CA ILE A 135 37.26 -14.06 31.43
C ILE A 135 37.11 -13.67 32.91
N ASP A 136 38.12 -14.00 33.70
CA ASP A 136 38.13 -13.84 35.15
C ASP A 136 39.22 -12.83 35.54
N GLY A 137 38.93 -11.95 36.50
CA GLY A 137 39.79 -10.83 36.88
C GLY A 137 39.80 -9.67 35.88
N LEU A 138 38.73 -9.42 35.13
CA LEU A 138 38.69 -8.30 34.16
C LEU A 138 38.97 -6.93 34.81
N GLU A 139 38.57 -6.74 36.07
CA GLU A 139 38.88 -5.57 36.89
C GLU A 139 40.40 -5.34 37.10
N ASN A 140 41.22 -6.37 36.87
CA ASN A 140 42.68 -6.29 36.95
C ASN A 140 43.34 -5.90 35.62
N LEU A 141 42.58 -5.79 34.52
CA LEU A 141 43.05 -5.32 33.23
C LEU A 141 42.87 -3.80 33.13
N ASP A 142 43.96 -3.04 33.30
CA ASP A 142 43.94 -1.58 33.13
C ASP A 142 43.82 -1.20 31.64
N THR A 143 42.65 -0.71 31.25
CA THR A 143 42.35 -0.19 29.90
C THR A 143 42.29 1.33 29.84
N SER A 144 42.71 2.04 30.89
CA SER A 144 42.57 3.51 30.99
C SER A 144 43.33 4.28 29.90
N ASN A 145 44.37 3.68 29.31
CA ASN A 145 45.16 4.26 28.22
C ASN A 145 44.76 3.72 26.82
N THR A 146 43.79 2.80 26.73
CA THR A 146 43.40 2.20 25.46
C THR A 146 42.58 3.18 24.62
N THR A 147 43.00 3.40 23.37
CA THR A 147 42.33 4.27 22.39
C THR A 147 41.67 3.49 21.25
N ASN A 148 42.11 2.26 20.99
CA ASN A 148 41.54 1.38 19.95
C ASN A 148 41.16 0.01 20.52
N MET A 149 39.87 -0.34 20.46
CA MET A 149 39.33 -1.66 20.84
C MET A 149 38.70 -2.39 19.64
N SER A 150 39.03 -1.97 18.42
CA SER A 150 38.47 -2.60 17.22
C SER A 150 38.81 -4.08 17.15
N LYS A 151 37.81 -4.91 16.80
CA LYS A 151 37.95 -6.38 16.69
C LYS A 151 38.43 -7.10 17.96
N MET A 152 38.44 -6.44 19.13
CA MET A 152 39.06 -6.99 20.34
C MET A 152 38.53 -8.38 20.69
N PHE A 153 37.23 -8.64 20.53
CA PHE A 153 36.59 -9.93 20.76
C PHE A 153 35.97 -10.53 19.48
N MET A 154 36.33 -10.03 18.30
CA MET A 154 35.80 -10.51 17.03
C MET A 154 35.99 -12.03 16.90
N GLY A 155 34.93 -12.77 16.57
CA GLY A 155 34.96 -14.21 16.37
C GLY A 155 35.02 -15.04 17.64
N CYS A 156 34.82 -14.47 18.84
CA CYS A 156 34.66 -15.23 20.08
C CYS A 156 33.29 -15.95 20.10
N ALA A 157 33.14 -16.94 19.23
CA ALA A 157 31.85 -17.54 18.89
C ALA A 157 31.12 -18.24 20.07
N SER A 158 31.86 -18.64 21.12
CA SER A 158 31.30 -19.27 22.33
C SER A 158 31.06 -18.28 23.48
N LEU A 159 31.34 -16.99 23.30
CA LEU A 159 31.06 -15.97 24.30
C LEU A 159 29.53 -15.84 24.43
N PHE A 160 28.99 -16.19 25.59
CA PHE A 160 27.54 -16.32 25.80
C PHE A 160 26.93 -15.12 26.53
N SER A 161 27.43 -14.82 27.73
CA SER A 161 27.05 -13.64 28.51
C SER A 161 28.28 -13.10 29.20
N PHE A 162 28.46 -11.78 29.17
CA PHE A 162 29.67 -11.18 29.69
C PHE A 162 29.43 -9.79 30.29
N ASP A 163 30.02 -9.56 31.46
CA ASP A 163 29.95 -8.29 32.17
C ASP A 163 31.24 -7.48 31.93
N PHE A 164 31.10 -6.37 31.19
CA PHE A 164 32.22 -5.46 30.88
C PHE A 164 32.22 -4.21 31.78
N SER A 165 31.47 -4.21 32.88
CA SER A 165 31.29 -3.03 33.76
C SER A 165 32.60 -2.46 34.33
N GLU A 166 33.65 -3.26 34.43
CA GLU A 166 34.94 -2.85 35.02
C GLU A 166 35.93 -2.25 34.00
N MET A 167 35.60 -2.25 32.70
CA MET A 167 36.47 -1.64 31.68
C MET A 167 36.35 -0.12 31.63
N ASN A 168 37.48 0.58 31.56
CA ASN A 168 37.52 2.01 31.27
C ASN A 168 37.63 2.24 29.75
N THR A 169 36.57 2.79 29.14
CA THR A 169 36.53 3.10 27.71
C THR A 169 36.61 4.60 27.39
N SER A 170 36.84 5.46 28.39
CA SER A 170 36.74 6.93 28.25
C SER A 170 37.76 7.57 27.28
N ASN A 171 38.77 6.81 26.84
CA ASN A 171 39.75 7.24 25.83
C ASN A 171 39.59 6.51 24.49
N VAL A 172 38.67 5.56 24.38
CA VAL A 172 38.47 4.75 23.18
C VAL A 172 37.83 5.59 22.08
N THR A 173 38.43 5.57 20.90
CA THR A 173 37.95 6.25 19.69
C THR A 173 37.43 5.30 18.61
N ASP A 174 37.80 4.01 18.66
CA ASP A 174 37.36 2.99 17.69
C ASP A 174 36.92 1.70 18.41
N MET A 175 35.65 1.32 18.20
CA MET A 175 35.02 0.09 18.69
C MET A 175 34.50 -0.79 17.53
N SER A 176 34.96 -0.54 16.30
CA SER A 176 34.51 -1.27 15.12
C SER A 176 34.75 -2.78 15.27
N ARG A 177 33.75 -3.58 14.93
CA ARG A 177 33.80 -5.05 14.92
C ARG A 177 34.16 -5.68 16.27
N MET A 178 34.03 -4.94 17.39
CA MET A 178 34.48 -5.40 18.71
C MET A 178 33.90 -6.77 19.09
N PHE A 179 32.62 -7.00 18.77
CA PHE A 179 31.91 -8.26 19.02
C PHE A 179 31.41 -8.94 17.74
N GLU A 180 31.98 -8.61 16.57
CA GLU A 180 31.57 -9.22 15.29
C GLU A 180 31.76 -10.74 15.34
N GLY A 181 30.71 -11.51 15.01
CA GLY A 181 30.75 -12.98 14.96
C GLY A 181 30.78 -13.66 16.34
N CYS A 182 30.41 -12.96 17.41
CA CYS A 182 30.14 -13.59 18.71
C CYS A 182 28.78 -14.32 18.67
N ASN A 183 28.72 -15.42 17.91
CA ASN A 183 27.46 -16.06 17.53
C ASN A 183 26.61 -16.54 18.71
N SER A 184 27.23 -16.93 19.83
CA SER A 184 26.52 -17.40 21.03
C SER A 184 26.10 -16.28 21.98
N LEU A 185 26.43 -15.03 21.67
CA LEU A 185 26.19 -13.91 22.55
C LEU A 185 24.70 -13.69 22.75
N TYR A 186 24.25 -13.81 23.99
CA TYR A 186 22.85 -13.70 24.42
C TYR A 186 22.58 -12.42 25.21
N ASP A 187 23.51 -12.03 26.08
CA ASP A 187 23.39 -10.86 26.97
C ASP A 187 24.76 -10.18 27.17
N LEU A 188 24.78 -8.85 27.24
CA LEU A 188 25.97 -8.03 27.46
C LEU A 188 25.66 -6.87 28.39
N ASN A 189 26.42 -6.77 29.48
CA ASN A 189 26.41 -5.57 30.31
C ASN A 189 27.45 -4.57 29.80
N LEU A 190 26.99 -3.46 29.22
CA LEU A 190 27.82 -2.36 28.69
C LEU A 190 27.56 -1.03 29.44
N ASP A 191 26.97 -1.07 30.64
CA ASP A 191 26.53 0.13 31.34
C ASP A 191 27.68 1.11 31.68
N SER A 192 28.92 0.63 31.80
CA SER A 192 30.10 1.46 32.10
C SER A 192 30.75 2.12 30.87
N PHE A 193 30.31 1.75 29.66
CA PHE A 193 30.96 2.23 28.44
C PHE A 193 30.71 3.73 28.26
N ASP A 194 31.77 4.52 28.43
CA ASP A 194 31.83 5.89 27.95
C ASP A 194 32.20 5.86 26.46
N THR A 195 31.23 6.13 25.60
CA THR A 195 31.41 6.19 24.14
C THR A 195 31.58 7.61 23.62
N SER A 196 31.72 8.62 24.49
CA SER A 196 31.68 10.04 24.11
C SER A 196 32.80 10.47 23.14
N LYS A 197 33.90 9.71 23.07
CA LYS A 197 35.02 9.91 22.12
C LYS A 197 35.02 8.93 20.95
N VAL A 198 34.11 7.96 20.92
CA VAL A 198 34.07 6.94 19.87
C VAL A 198 33.63 7.60 18.57
N THR A 199 34.39 7.34 17.51
CA THR A 199 34.13 7.84 16.16
C THR A 199 33.73 6.72 15.19
N ASN A 200 34.04 5.46 15.51
CA ASN A 200 33.76 4.30 14.65
C ASN A 200 33.11 3.15 15.43
N MET A 201 31.91 2.73 15.02
CA MET A 201 31.15 1.60 15.55
C MET A 201 30.76 0.59 14.44
N GLU A 202 31.44 0.63 13.28
CA GLU A 202 31.18 -0.27 12.15
C GLU A 202 31.11 -1.73 12.62
N SER A 203 30.03 -2.44 12.28
CA SER A 203 29.90 -3.88 12.53
C SER A 203 30.09 -4.31 13.99
N MET A 204 29.92 -3.42 14.97
CA MET A 204 30.25 -3.72 16.39
C MET A 204 29.60 -5.01 16.92
N PHE A 205 28.35 -5.27 16.58
CA PHE A 205 27.57 -6.45 16.98
C PHE A 205 27.18 -7.35 15.80
N LYS A 206 27.80 -7.16 14.63
CA LYS A 206 27.46 -7.91 13.41
C LYS A 206 27.55 -9.43 13.66
N ASP A 207 26.59 -10.18 13.11
CA ASP A 207 26.50 -11.63 13.24
C ASP A 207 26.36 -12.15 14.69
N SER A 208 25.81 -11.35 15.62
CA SER A 208 25.48 -11.79 16.98
C SER A 208 24.17 -12.60 17.00
N LEU A 209 24.25 -13.86 16.55
CA LEU A 209 23.07 -14.65 16.16
C LEU A 209 22.08 -14.96 17.29
N LEU A 210 22.52 -15.04 18.54
CA LEU A 210 21.65 -15.31 19.70
C LEU A 210 21.23 -14.07 20.49
N LEU A 211 21.68 -12.86 20.10
CA LEU A 211 21.36 -11.63 20.81
C LEU A 211 19.87 -11.33 20.67
N THR A 212 19.15 -11.19 21.78
CA THR A 212 17.69 -11.00 21.78
C THR A 212 17.25 -9.57 22.11
N ASP A 213 17.99 -8.92 23.00
CA ASP A 213 17.92 -7.50 23.35
C ASP A 213 19.34 -6.99 23.70
N LEU A 214 19.48 -5.67 23.82
CA LEU A 214 20.73 -5.04 24.26
C LEU A 214 20.43 -3.66 24.85
N SER A 215 20.93 -3.40 26.06
CA SER A 215 20.81 -2.06 26.67
C SER A 215 21.93 -1.14 26.18
N LEU A 216 21.57 -0.01 25.58
CA LEU A 216 22.50 1.01 25.05
C LEU A 216 22.22 2.42 25.59
N LYS A 217 21.53 2.52 26.73
CA LYS A 217 21.03 3.77 27.31
C LYS A 217 22.13 4.81 27.61
N ASN A 218 23.35 4.35 27.90
CA ASN A 218 24.49 5.20 28.26
C ASN A 218 25.37 5.59 27.07
N PHE A 219 25.09 5.10 25.86
CA PHE A 219 25.89 5.40 24.69
C PHE A 219 25.67 6.85 24.25
N ASN A 220 26.74 7.63 24.23
CA ASN A 220 26.80 8.91 23.55
C ASN A 220 27.43 8.71 22.18
N THR A 221 26.61 8.78 21.12
CA THR A 221 27.06 8.51 19.76
C THR A 221 27.28 9.77 18.92
N SER A 222 27.27 10.96 19.55
CA SER A 222 27.28 12.26 18.84
C SER A 222 28.54 12.51 17.99
N GLN A 223 29.65 11.81 18.27
CA GLN A 223 30.91 11.89 17.52
C GLN A 223 31.10 10.75 16.52
N VAL A 224 30.20 9.75 16.51
CA VAL A 224 30.35 8.57 15.65
C VAL A 224 30.03 8.94 14.21
N THR A 225 30.96 8.60 13.32
CA THR A 225 30.85 8.86 11.87
C THR A 225 30.44 7.61 11.09
N ASN A 226 30.74 6.41 11.59
CA ASN A 226 30.44 5.15 10.91
C ASN A 226 29.66 4.19 11.82
N PHE A 227 28.40 3.91 11.45
CA PHE A 227 27.53 2.91 12.09
C PHE A 227 27.24 1.72 11.15
N SER A 228 27.88 1.69 9.97
CA SER A 228 27.52 0.71 8.95
C SER A 228 27.61 -0.71 9.52
N LYS A 229 26.56 -1.49 9.25
CA LYS A 229 26.43 -2.89 9.70
C LYS A 229 26.47 -3.11 11.22
N MET A 230 26.28 -2.09 12.06
CA MET A 230 26.42 -2.22 13.53
C MET A 230 25.67 -3.42 14.12
N PHE A 231 24.44 -3.68 13.67
CA PHE A 231 23.61 -4.84 14.04
C PHE A 231 23.32 -5.76 12.85
N TYR A 232 24.16 -5.76 11.82
CA TYR A 232 23.94 -6.58 10.63
C TYR A 232 23.80 -8.06 10.99
N ASN A 233 22.76 -8.70 10.46
CA ASN A 233 22.47 -10.12 10.60
C ASN A 233 22.41 -10.57 12.08
N CYS A 234 21.63 -9.85 12.89
CA CYS A 234 21.24 -10.26 14.25
C CYS A 234 19.79 -10.80 14.22
N PRO A 235 19.53 -12.02 13.72
CA PRO A 235 18.18 -12.49 13.39
C PRO A 235 17.27 -12.65 14.61
N ASN A 236 17.83 -12.85 15.81
CA ASN A 236 17.06 -13.01 17.06
C ASN A 236 16.81 -11.70 17.82
N LEU A 237 17.42 -10.59 17.39
CA LEU A 237 17.25 -9.29 18.01
C LEU A 237 15.80 -8.83 17.79
N SER A 238 15.05 -8.73 18.88
CA SER A 238 13.59 -8.50 18.82
C SER A 238 13.20 -7.05 19.05
N SER A 239 13.97 -6.34 19.86
CA SER A 239 13.77 -4.93 20.17
C SER A 239 15.08 -4.17 20.42
N LEU A 240 15.11 -2.89 20.05
CA LEU A 240 16.18 -1.95 20.41
C LEU A 240 15.63 -0.58 20.79
N ASP A 241 16.07 -0.06 21.93
CA ASP A 241 15.85 1.34 22.30
C ASP A 241 17.12 2.16 22.00
N LEU A 242 17.05 3.02 20.98
CA LEU A 242 18.13 3.91 20.55
C LEU A 242 17.79 5.38 20.81
N SER A 243 16.94 5.66 21.81
CA SER A 243 16.60 7.05 22.20
C SER A 243 17.81 7.87 22.68
N SER A 244 18.87 7.22 23.17
CA SER A 244 20.14 7.86 23.55
C SER A 244 21.03 8.22 22.36
N PHE A 245 20.80 7.62 21.19
CA PHE A 245 21.67 7.82 20.03
C PHE A 245 21.44 9.19 19.42
N SER A 246 22.51 9.83 18.97
CA SER A 246 22.49 11.05 18.17
C SER A 246 23.41 10.85 16.97
N VAL A 247 22.95 11.14 15.74
CA VAL A 247 23.70 10.85 14.50
C VAL A 247 24.05 12.08 13.63
N PRO A 248 24.35 13.28 14.18
CA PRO A 248 24.66 14.45 13.36
C PRO A 248 25.97 14.31 12.59
N GLN A 249 26.89 13.47 13.09
CA GLN A 249 28.18 13.20 12.47
C GLN A 249 28.21 11.92 11.62
N ALA A 250 27.13 11.13 11.57
CA ALA A 250 27.12 9.91 10.79
C ALA A 250 27.28 10.20 9.29
N ASP A 251 28.32 9.65 8.68
CA ASP A 251 28.56 9.65 7.24
C ASP A 251 27.97 8.40 6.57
N ASP A 252 27.85 7.29 7.32
CA ASP A 252 27.39 5.99 6.83
C ASP A 252 26.48 5.29 7.86
N LEU A 253 25.23 5.03 7.45
CA LEU A 253 24.22 4.25 8.21
C LEU A 253 23.80 2.99 7.42
N SER A 254 24.54 2.63 6.37
CA SER A 254 24.20 1.50 5.51
C SER A 254 24.18 0.19 6.29
N ASP A 255 23.24 -0.69 5.92
CA ASP A 255 23.10 -2.03 6.47
C ASP A 255 22.93 -2.12 8.01
N MET A 256 22.69 -1.00 8.73
CA MET A 256 22.78 -0.95 10.20
C MET A 256 21.95 -2.02 10.91
N PHE A 257 20.74 -2.30 10.43
CA PHE A 257 19.84 -3.34 10.95
C PHE A 257 19.52 -4.42 9.91
N SER A 258 20.26 -4.47 8.80
CA SER A 258 20.00 -5.43 7.71
C SER A 258 20.07 -6.86 8.23
N GLY A 259 19.08 -7.69 7.91
CA GLY A 259 18.99 -9.09 8.35
C GLY A 259 18.52 -9.29 9.80
N CYS A 260 18.09 -8.25 10.51
CA CYS A 260 17.45 -8.40 11.83
C CYS A 260 16.00 -8.89 11.69
N THR A 261 15.82 -10.15 11.31
CA THR A 261 14.52 -10.70 10.90
C THR A 261 13.44 -10.67 11.99
N ASN A 262 13.81 -10.79 13.27
CA ASN A 262 12.87 -10.71 14.40
C ASN A 262 12.66 -9.30 14.97
N LEU A 263 13.36 -8.28 14.42
CA LEU A 263 13.24 -6.92 14.93
C LEU A 263 11.84 -6.39 14.64
N SER A 264 11.07 -6.22 15.73
CA SER A 264 9.66 -5.83 15.68
C SER A 264 9.42 -4.47 16.32
N ASN A 265 10.32 -4.04 17.21
CA ASN A 265 10.24 -2.76 17.91
C ASN A 265 11.59 -2.05 17.89
N ILE A 266 11.65 -0.85 17.30
CA ILE A 266 12.85 -0.02 17.31
C ILE A 266 12.49 1.42 17.62
N ASN A 267 13.18 2.01 18.59
CA ASN A 267 13.02 3.42 18.94
C ASN A 267 14.16 4.25 18.36
N LEU A 268 13.87 5.07 17.34
CA LEU A 268 14.82 5.95 16.66
C LEU A 268 14.68 7.42 17.06
N SER A 269 13.95 7.73 18.12
CA SER A 269 13.60 9.11 18.51
C SER A 269 14.80 10.02 18.78
N GLY A 270 15.96 9.45 19.13
CA GLY A 270 17.21 10.20 19.35
C GLY A 270 17.95 10.61 18.07
N PHE A 271 17.74 9.92 16.94
CA PHE A 271 18.61 10.04 15.76
C PHE A 271 18.76 11.48 15.25
N GLY A 272 17.65 12.20 15.10
CA GLY A 272 17.66 13.57 14.60
C GLY A 272 18.03 13.69 13.13
N GLU A 273 18.67 14.81 12.77
CA GLU A 273 19.19 15.04 11.43
C GLU A 273 20.61 14.47 11.28
N THR A 274 20.87 13.77 10.17
CA THR A 274 22.19 13.23 9.83
C THR A 274 22.74 13.82 8.53
N LYS A 275 24.07 13.85 8.40
CA LYS A 275 24.76 14.16 7.15
C LYS A 275 24.97 12.94 6.24
N SER A 276 24.53 11.75 6.65
CA SER A 276 24.79 10.48 5.94
C SER A 276 24.38 10.55 4.48
N ALA A 277 25.30 10.10 3.61
CA ALA A 277 25.07 9.99 2.18
C ALA A 277 24.50 8.62 1.78
N ASP A 278 24.67 7.60 2.63
CA ASP A 278 24.30 6.21 2.37
C ASP A 278 23.39 5.65 3.47
N LEU A 279 22.15 5.33 3.08
CA LEU A 279 21.13 4.65 3.88
C LEU A 279 20.77 3.28 3.28
N SER A 280 21.58 2.78 2.35
CA SER A 280 21.27 1.54 1.64
C SER A 280 21.14 0.37 2.61
N ASN A 281 20.15 -0.47 2.36
CA ASN A 281 19.84 -1.66 3.14
C ASN A 281 19.61 -1.42 4.65
N MET A 282 19.43 -0.19 5.14
CA MET A 282 19.42 0.10 6.58
C MET A 282 18.46 -0.80 7.39
N PHE A 283 17.27 -1.11 6.84
CA PHE A 283 16.29 -2.03 7.40
C PHE A 283 16.03 -3.26 6.52
N PHE A 284 16.93 -3.58 5.59
CA PHE A 284 16.72 -4.66 4.65
C PHE A 284 16.49 -6.00 5.37
N GLY A 285 15.42 -6.72 5.04
CA GLY A 285 15.11 -8.01 5.65
C GLY A 285 14.65 -7.94 7.11
N CYS A 286 14.32 -6.76 7.65
CA CYS A 286 13.62 -6.63 8.94
C CYS A 286 12.16 -7.11 8.81
N SER A 287 11.99 -8.40 8.56
CA SER A 287 10.72 -9.00 8.12
C SER A 287 9.63 -9.01 9.18
N SER A 288 9.96 -8.85 10.46
CA SER A 288 8.98 -8.74 11.56
C SER A 288 8.48 -7.32 11.82
N LEU A 289 9.12 -6.30 11.26
CA LEU A 289 8.77 -4.89 11.48
C LEU A 289 7.39 -4.58 10.90
N ALA A 290 6.41 -4.28 11.75
CA ALA A 290 5.04 -3.98 11.34
C ALA A 290 4.81 -2.50 10.99
N SER A 291 5.54 -1.62 11.66
CA SER A 291 5.53 -0.16 11.54
C SER A 291 6.89 0.40 11.92
N LEU A 292 7.22 1.59 11.41
CA LEU A 292 8.46 2.28 11.73
C LEU A 292 8.22 3.79 11.89
N ASP A 293 8.54 4.34 13.06
CA ASP A 293 8.49 5.78 13.29
C ASP A 293 9.77 6.45 12.81
N LEU A 294 9.66 7.22 11.73
CA LEU A 294 10.75 8.02 11.15
C LEU A 294 10.55 9.53 11.38
N SER A 295 9.59 9.93 12.22
CA SER A 295 9.21 11.35 12.40
C SER A 295 10.33 12.25 12.93
N LYS A 296 11.33 11.66 13.59
CA LYS A 296 12.52 12.34 14.13
C LYS A 296 13.80 12.10 13.35
N PHE A 297 13.75 11.30 12.28
CA PHE A 297 14.92 10.97 11.48
C PHE A 297 14.89 11.71 10.13
N SER A 298 15.92 12.51 9.88
CA SER A 298 16.07 13.26 8.62
C SER A 298 17.47 13.08 8.05
N ALA A 299 17.56 12.78 6.75
CA ALA A 299 18.83 12.59 6.06
C ALA A 299 18.87 13.41 4.75
N PRO A 300 18.92 14.76 4.81
CA PRO A 300 18.77 15.64 3.65
C PRO A 300 19.93 15.52 2.63
N LYS A 301 21.00 14.82 2.98
CA LYS A 301 22.17 14.58 2.11
C LYS A 301 22.20 13.18 1.50
N ALA A 302 21.24 12.31 1.83
CA ALA A 302 21.23 10.94 1.35
C ALA A 302 21.18 10.87 -0.19
N THR A 303 22.12 10.13 -0.76
CA THR A 303 22.24 9.88 -2.21
C THR A 303 21.94 8.43 -2.58
N ASN A 304 22.13 7.51 -1.63
CA ASN A 304 21.83 6.09 -1.79
C ASN A 304 20.79 5.64 -0.75
N MET A 305 19.63 5.22 -1.25
CA MET A 305 18.52 4.66 -0.47
C MET A 305 18.09 3.29 -1.03
N SER A 306 18.98 2.64 -1.79
CA SER A 306 18.69 1.34 -2.39
C SER A 306 18.38 0.31 -1.31
N ASN A 307 17.36 -0.53 -1.55
CA ASN A 307 16.95 -1.60 -0.64
C ASN A 307 16.59 -1.17 0.80
N MET A 308 16.44 0.13 1.11
CA MET A 308 16.35 0.62 2.50
C MET A 308 15.30 -0.13 3.34
N PHE A 309 14.14 -0.42 2.77
CA PHE A 309 13.06 -1.20 3.39
C PHE A 309 12.82 -2.54 2.67
N GLY A 310 13.73 -2.96 1.80
CA GLY A 310 13.58 -4.20 1.03
C GLY A 310 13.39 -5.40 1.95
N ASN A 311 12.48 -6.31 1.61
CA ASN A 311 12.09 -7.49 2.36
C ASN A 311 11.58 -7.24 3.80
N CYS A 312 11.13 -6.02 4.12
CA CYS A 312 10.31 -5.74 5.30
C CYS A 312 8.88 -6.28 5.09
N SER A 313 8.73 -7.61 4.99
CA SER A 313 7.50 -8.24 4.50
C SER A 313 6.28 -8.05 5.39
N ASN A 314 6.47 -7.79 6.69
CA ASN A 314 5.38 -7.48 7.61
C ASN A 314 5.03 -5.99 7.70
N LEU A 315 5.82 -5.10 7.08
CA LEU A 315 5.59 -3.65 7.12
C LEU A 315 4.26 -3.33 6.45
N SER A 316 3.35 -2.72 7.20
CA SER A 316 1.98 -2.45 6.78
C SER A 316 1.70 -0.96 6.59
N ASP A 317 2.43 -0.11 7.29
CA ASP A 317 2.36 1.34 7.22
C ASP A 317 3.72 1.97 7.53
N ILE A 318 4.03 3.08 6.87
CA ILE A 318 5.25 3.86 7.07
C ILE A 318 5.03 5.33 6.70
N ASP A 319 5.32 6.23 7.63
CA ASP A 319 5.28 7.68 7.38
C ASP A 319 6.60 8.15 6.76
N LEU A 320 6.53 8.65 5.53
CA LEU A 320 7.66 9.15 4.74
C LEU A 320 7.61 10.67 4.53
N SER A 321 6.76 11.39 5.28
CA SER A 321 6.55 12.83 5.14
C SER A 321 7.82 13.68 5.36
N ASN A 322 8.71 13.23 6.26
CA ASN A 322 9.99 13.90 6.55
C ASN A 322 11.17 13.42 5.68
N PHE A 323 10.93 12.51 4.73
CA PHE A 323 11.99 11.89 3.96
C PHE A 323 12.41 12.76 2.77
N HIS A 324 13.67 13.21 2.78
CA HIS A 324 14.23 14.08 1.74
C HIS A 324 14.88 13.23 0.63
N THR A 325 14.34 13.28 -0.57
CA THR A 325 14.72 12.39 -1.68
C THR A 325 15.29 13.11 -2.91
N ASP A 326 15.39 14.45 -2.87
CA ASP A 326 15.80 15.29 -4.00
C ASP A 326 17.25 15.09 -4.45
N ARG A 327 18.07 14.48 -3.59
CA ARG A 327 19.48 14.13 -3.83
C ARG A 327 19.70 12.66 -4.19
N ALA A 328 18.72 11.80 -3.98
CA ALA A 328 18.86 10.37 -4.18
C ALA A 328 19.10 10.03 -5.66
N GLY A 329 20.21 9.35 -5.94
CA GLY A 329 20.54 8.78 -7.25
C GLY A 329 20.18 7.30 -7.37
N HIS A 330 20.17 6.59 -6.23
CA HIS A 330 19.92 5.16 -6.10
C HIS A 330 18.70 4.91 -5.19
N MET A 331 17.68 4.28 -5.76
CA MET A 331 16.40 3.94 -5.11
C MET A 331 15.87 2.57 -5.56
N GLU A 332 16.69 1.80 -6.27
CA GLU A 332 16.38 0.44 -6.66
C GLU A 332 16.05 -0.40 -5.42
N ASN A 333 15.04 -1.26 -5.55
CA ASN A 333 14.57 -2.18 -4.52
C ASN A 333 14.09 -1.53 -3.20
N MET A 334 13.89 -0.21 -3.13
CA MET A 334 13.60 0.48 -1.85
C MET A 334 12.46 -0.16 -1.03
N PHE A 335 11.39 -0.63 -1.69
CA PHE A 335 10.26 -1.33 -1.08
C PHE A 335 10.06 -2.76 -1.65
N ASN A 336 11.07 -3.34 -2.29
CA ASN A 336 10.99 -4.70 -2.83
C ASN A 336 10.61 -5.69 -1.72
N GLY A 337 9.65 -6.58 -1.92
CA GLY A 337 9.26 -7.59 -0.93
C GLY A 337 8.47 -7.07 0.27
N CYS A 338 8.06 -5.79 0.30
CA CYS A 338 7.16 -5.23 1.31
C CYS A 338 5.71 -5.74 1.10
N ALA A 339 5.52 -7.04 1.26
CA ALA A 339 4.31 -7.75 0.83
C ALA A 339 3.04 -7.30 1.55
N ASN A 340 3.15 -6.75 2.78
CA ASN A 340 2.01 -6.30 3.58
C ASN A 340 1.62 -4.83 3.38
N LEU A 341 2.39 -4.02 2.64
CA LEU A 341 2.02 -2.63 2.34
C LEU A 341 0.74 -2.59 1.49
N ALA A 342 -0.32 -1.97 2.01
CA ALA A 342 -1.60 -1.79 1.31
C ALA A 342 -1.70 -0.44 0.60
N SER A 343 -0.99 0.57 1.11
CA SER A 343 -0.88 1.93 0.59
C SER A 343 0.51 2.49 0.88
N LEU A 344 0.93 3.50 0.12
CA LEU A 344 2.18 4.21 0.33
C LEU A 344 2.01 5.66 -0.12
N ASP A 345 2.27 6.62 0.77
CA ASP A 345 2.28 8.04 0.41
C ASP A 345 3.68 8.43 -0.09
N LEU A 346 3.74 8.85 -1.36
CA LEU A 346 4.96 9.27 -2.05
C LEU A 346 4.90 10.75 -2.47
N SER A 347 4.01 11.54 -1.85
CA SER A 347 3.83 12.96 -2.18
C SER A 347 5.08 13.80 -1.90
N SER A 348 5.91 13.41 -0.93
CA SER A 348 7.20 14.04 -0.61
C SER A 348 8.35 13.63 -1.56
N PHE A 349 8.15 12.62 -2.41
CA PHE A 349 9.23 12.08 -3.23
C PHE A 349 9.60 12.98 -4.40
N ASN A 350 10.91 13.10 -4.65
CA ASN A 350 11.47 13.85 -5.76
C ASN A 350 12.58 13.04 -6.43
N THR A 351 12.22 12.30 -7.47
CA THR A 351 13.11 11.34 -8.13
C THR A 351 13.96 11.95 -9.25
N ARG A 352 14.15 13.28 -9.29
CA ARG A 352 14.77 13.98 -10.44
C ARG A 352 16.22 13.55 -10.75
N ARG A 353 16.91 12.90 -9.81
CA ARG A 353 18.29 12.40 -9.95
C ARG A 353 18.38 10.88 -10.08
N VAL A 354 17.26 10.17 -9.90
CA VAL A 354 17.22 8.71 -9.90
C VAL A 354 17.56 8.19 -11.28
N THR A 355 18.51 7.25 -11.35
CA THR A 355 18.95 6.64 -12.61
C THR A 355 18.45 5.20 -12.77
N SER A 356 18.12 4.51 -11.68
CA SER A 356 17.47 3.19 -11.69
C SER A 356 16.27 3.18 -10.74
N MET A 357 15.15 2.63 -11.21
CA MET A 357 13.96 2.33 -10.43
C MET A 357 13.71 0.82 -10.38
N ASP A 358 14.76 0.03 -10.58
CA ASP A 358 14.65 -1.42 -10.65
C ASP A 358 14.04 -2.00 -9.39
N SER A 359 13.03 -2.85 -9.57
CA SER A 359 12.35 -3.57 -8.48
C SER A 359 11.83 -2.69 -7.33
N MET A 360 11.65 -1.38 -7.53
CA MET A 360 11.36 -0.44 -6.44
C MET A 360 10.14 -0.85 -5.61
N PHE A 361 9.10 -1.40 -6.25
CA PHE A 361 7.87 -1.91 -5.63
C PHE A 361 7.65 -3.40 -5.90
N LYS A 362 8.70 -4.14 -6.30
CA LYS A 362 8.59 -5.58 -6.59
C LYS A 362 8.00 -6.31 -5.38
N ASP A 363 7.12 -7.28 -5.62
CA ASP A 363 6.47 -8.12 -4.60
C ASP A 363 5.73 -7.34 -3.49
N CYS A 364 5.33 -6.08 -3.73
CA CYS A 364 4.38 -5.32 -2.92
C CYS A 364 2.95 -5.86 -3.14
N SER A 365 2.72 -7.12 -2.79
CA SER A 365 1.59 -7.92 -3.26
C SER A 365 0.20 -7.41 -2.82
N LYS A 366 0.11 -6.70 -1.69
CA LYS A 366 -1.13 -6.10 -1.17
C LYS A 366 -1.38 -4.66 -1.62
N LEU A 367 -0.42 -4.04 -2.32
CA LEU A 367 -0.56 -2.65 -2.76
C LEU A 367 -1.66 -2.56 -3.82
N LYS A 368 -2.72 -1.80 -3.54
CA LYS A 368 -3.90 -1.70 -4.43
C LYS A 368 -3.80 -0.55 -5.43
N GLN A 369 -3.14 0.51 -5.01
CA GLN A 369 -2.94 1.73 -5.77
C GLN A 369 -1.65 2.40 -5.33
N ILE A 370 -1.07 3.21 -6.20
CA ILE A 370 0.12 3.99 -5.91
C ILE A 370 0.04 5.28 -6.73
N ASP A 371 0.17 6.42 -6.05
CA ASP A 371 0.31 7.69 -6.74
C ASP A 371 1.78 7.94 -7.09
N LEU A 372 2.05 8.07 -8.38
CA LEU A 372 3.39 8.34 -8.93
C LEU A 372 3.46 9.75 -9.54
N SER A 373 2.51 10.62 -9.22
CA SER A 373 2.37 11.95 -9.81
C SER A 373 3.55 12.89 -9.53
N SER A 374 4.34 12.61 -8.48
CA SER A 374 5.56 13.32 -8.08
C SER A 374 6.83 12.81 -8.77
N PHE A 375 6.78 11.65 -9.44
CA PHE A 375 7.95 11.01 -10.03
C PHE A 375 8.42 11.75 -11.28
N ASN A 376 9.72 12.06 -11.31
CA ASN A 376 10.44 12.51 -12.50
C ASN A 376 11.35 11.38 -12.98
N THR A 377 11.08 10.86 -14.18
CA THR A 377 11.82 9.71 -14.74
C THR A 377 12.78 10.11 -15.88
N LEU A 378 13.03 11.41 -16.10
CA LEU A 378 13.80 11.90 -17.26
C LEU A 378 15.19 11.26 -17.39
N TYR A 379 15.85 11.00 -16.27
CA TYR A 379 17.21 10.43 -16.22
C TYR A 379 17.25 8.91 -15.98
N VAL A 380 16.09 8.28 -15.78
CA VAL A 380 15.99 6.84 -15.51
C VAL A 380 16.46 6.04 -16.73
N LYS A 381 17.33 5.06 -16.46
CA LYS A 381 17.91 4.13 -17.43
C LYS A 381 17.30 2.75 -17.33
N SER A 382 16.89 2.32 -16.15
CA SER A 382 16.24 1.03 -15.95
C SER A 382 15.06 1.15 -14.98
N MET A 383 13.98 0.46 -15.32
CA MET A 383 12.77 0.28 -14.50
C MET A 383 12.33 -1.19 -14.52
N SER A 384 13.31 -2.09 -14.65
CA SER A 384 13.09 -3.53 -14.71
C SER A 384 12.48 -4.00 -13.40
N ARG A 385 11.45 -4.86 -13.48
CA ARG A 385 10.73 -5.42 -12.33
C ARG A 385 10.07 -4.39 -11.40
N MET A 386 9.96 -3.12 -11.79
CA MET A 386 9.50 -2.04 -10.89
C MET A 386 8.20 -2.37 -10.15
N PHE A 387 7.24 -3.03 -10.82
CA PHE A 387 5.97 -3.48 -10.24
C PHE A 387 5.78 -5.00 -10.30
N SER A 388 6.85 -5.77 -10.55
CA SER A 388 6.75 -7.22 -10.66
C SER A 388 6.18 -7.82 -9.37
N GLY A 389 5.18 -8.70 -9.46
CA GLY A 389 4.55 -9.33 -8.30
C GLY A 389 3.60 -8.42 -7.51
N CYS A 390 3.27 -7.22 -8.03
CA CYS A 390 2.21 -6.36 -7.48
C CYS A 390 0.81 -6.91 -7.78
N LYS A 391 0.46 -8.02 -7.13
CA LYS A 391 -0.72 -8.83 -7.42
C LYS A 391 -2.05 -8.13 -7.15
N SER A 392 -2.09 -7.06 -6.37
CA SER A 392 -3.32 -6.33 -6.02
C SER A 392 -3.53 -5.02 -6.79
N ILE A 393 -2.54 -4.56 -7.58
CA ILE A 393 -2.70 -3.35 -8.40
C ILE A 393 -3.61 -3.67 -9.58
N SER A 394 -4.80 -3.07 -9.61
CA SER A 394 -5.76 -3.26 -10.72
C SER A 394 -5.64 -2.20 -11.81
N GLN A 395 -5.11 -1.02 -11.47
CA GLN A 395 -4.95 0.14 -12.34
C GLN A 395 -3.68 0.89 -11.96
N LEU A 396 -3.00 1.47 -12.95
CA LEU A 396 -1.77 2.20 -12.74
C LEU A 396 -1.67 3.39 -13.71
N ASN A 397 -1.47 4.59 -13.17
CA ASN A 397 -1.30 5.79 -13.96
C ASN A 397 0.19 6.10 -14.17
N LEU A 398 0.66 5.97 -15.41
CA LEU A 398 2.05 6.21 -15.80
C LEU A 398 2.21 7.39 -16.77
N GLN A 399 1.17 8.22 -16.95
CA GLN A 399 1.12 9.25 -18.00
C GLN A 399 2.21 10.34 -17.89
N LYS A 400 2.76 10.55 -16.69
CA LYS A 400 3.86 11.51 -16.47
C LYS A 400 5.26 10.93 -16.73
N PHE A 401 5.37 9.63 -16.99
CA PHE A 401 6.68 9.01 -17.18
C PHE A 401 7.30 9.48 -18.50
N ASN A 402 8.56 9.90 -18.42
CA ASN A 402 9.42 10.13 -19.56
C ASN A 402 10.39 8.96 -19.70
N THR A 403 10.28 8.22 -20.81
CA THR A 403 11.06 7.00 -21.06
C THR A 403 12.14 7.17 -22.13
N MET A 404 12.43 8.40 -22.57
CA MET A 404 13.36 8.69 -23.67
C MET A 404 14.79 8.17 -23.43
N ASN A 405 15.15 7.98 -22.16
CA ASN A 405 16.46 7.54 -21.72
C ASN A 405 16.50 6.09 -21.20
N VAL A 406 15.34 5.42 -21.16
CA VAL A 406 15.23 4.06 -20.63
C VAL A 406 15.83 3.06 -21.62
N LEU A 407 16.65 2.17 -21.08
CA LEU A 407 17.34 1.09 -21.77
C LEU A 407 16.66 -0.26 -21.49
N GLU A 408 16.07 -0.44 -20.30
CA GLU A 408 15.60 -1.75 -19.81
C GLU A 408 14.27 -1.64 -19.07
N MET A 409 13.30 -2.49 -19.44
CA MET A 409 11.97 -2.61 -18.81
C MET A 409 11.56 -4.08 -18.62
N ASN A 410 12.54 -4.96 -18.40
CA ASN A 410 12.27 -6.39 -18.28
C ASN A 410 11.37 -6.66 -17.08
N GLN A 411 10.39 -7.54 -17.26
CA GLN A 411 9.50 -7.96 -16.17
C GLN A 411 8.82 -6.80 -15.40
N MET A 412 8.72 -5.59 -15.99
CA MET A 412 8.24 -4.40 -15.28
C MET A 412 6.88 -4.63 -14.59
N PHE A 413 5.99 -5.42 -15.21
CA PHE A 413 4.68 -5.80 -14.71
C PHE A 413 4.53 -7.33 -14.57
N PHE A 414 5.64 -8.08 -14.51
CA PHE A 414 5.58 -9.54 -14.40
C PHE A 414 4.76 -9.98 -13.19
N ASP A 415 3.81 -10.89 -13.37
CA ASP A 415 2.93 -11.42 -12.31
C ASP A 415 2.04 -10.36 -11.63
N CYS A 416 1.71 -9.26 -12.34
CA CYS A 416 0.65 -8.32 -11.95
C CYS A 416 -0.75 -8.89 -12.27
N THR A 417 -1.16 -9.91 -11.52
CA THR A 417 -2.34 -10.72 -11.84
C THR A 417 -3.69 -9.98 -11.79
N SER A 418 -3.79 -8.86 -11.06
CA SER A 418 -5.02 -8.05 -10.99
C SER A 418 -5.07 -6.89 -12.00
N LEU A 419 -3.97 -6.57 -12.68
CA LEU A 419 -3.91 -5.43 -13.60
C LEU A 419 -4.83 -5.69 -14.79
N THR A 420 -5.87 -4.87 -14.99
CA THR A 420 -6.85 -5.09 -16.07
C THR A 420 -6.61 -4.28 -17.31
N SER A 421 -6.00 -3.11 -17.17
CA SER A 421 -5.66 -2.24 -18.29
C SER A 421 -4.41 -1.44 -18.01
N LEU A 422 -3.66 -1.11 -19.05
CA LEU A 422 -2.49 -0.25 -18.94
C LEU A 422 -2.34 0.63 -20.18
N ASP A 423 -2.23 1.93 -19.96
CA ASP A 423 -1.96 2.92 -20.99
C ASP A 423 -0.47 3.30 -20.95
N LEU A 424 0.28 2.88 -21.97
CA LEU A 424 1.68 3.25 -22.20
C LEU A 424 1.83 4.13 -23.45
N SER A 425 0.77 4.83 -23.86
CA SER A 425 0.82 5.72 -25.03
C SER A 425 1.84 6.85 -24.88
N ASN A 426 2.26 7.21 -23.66
CA ASN A 426 3.32 8.19 -23.42
C ASN A 426 4.75 7.61 -23.49
N PHE A 427 4.91 6.27 -23.56
CA PHE A 427 6.23 5.62 -23.50
C PHE A 427 6.95 5.72 -24.85
N LYS A 428 7.86 6.68 -24.96
CA LYS A 428 8.77 6.85 -26.10
C LYS A 428 10.13 6.26 -25.76
N THR A 429 10.54 5.20 -26.43
CA THR A 429 11.69 4.36 -26.00
C THR A 429 12.75 4.15 -27.09
N PRO A 430 13.37 5.21 -27.64
CA PRO A 430 14.30 5.09 -28.77
C PRO A 430 15.61 4.38 -28.43
N LYS A 431 15.92 4.18 -27.14
CA LYS A 431 17.15 3.56 -26.64
C LYS A 431 16.93 2.18 -26.01
N LEU A 432 15.72 1.64 -26.11
CA LEU A 432 15.33 0.40 -25.48
C LEU A 432 16.17 -0.77 -26.00
N LYS A 433 16.67 -1.60 -25.09
CA LYS A 433 17.45 -2.79 -25.43
C LYS A 433 16.67 -4.07 -25.19
N GLN A 434 15.78 -4.08 -24.18
CA GLN A 434 15.09 -5.29 -23.75
C GLN A 434 13.81 -5.02 -22.94
N THR A 435 12.85 -5.93 -23.06
CA THR A 435 11.47 -5.96 -22.51
C THR A 435 10.99 -7.40 -22.27
N TRP A 436 11.89 -8.37 -22.09
CA TRP A 436 11.50 -9.76 -21.90
C TRP A 436 10.58 -9.90 -20.68
N GLU A 437 9.56 -10.74 -20.82
CA GLU A 437 8.57 -11.05 -19.78
C GLU A 437 7.84 -9.83 -19.17
N MET A 438 7.81 -8.67 -19.85
CA MET A 438 7.28 -7.42 -19.31
C MET A 438 5.86 -7.53 -18.76
N PHE A 439 4.99 -8.31 -19.42
CA PHE A 439 3.59 -8.55 -19.02
C PHE A 439 3.31 -10.02 -18.72
N LYS A 440 4.34 -10.86 -18.58
CA LYS A 440 4.14 -12.29 -18.35
C LYS A 440 3.38 -12.52 -17.05
N ASN A 441 2.43 -13.47 -17.08
CA ASN A 441 1.51 -13.77 -15.96
C ASN A 441 0.58 -12.60 -15.55
N CYS A 442 0.40 -11.56 -16.37
CA CYS A 442 -0.66 -10.57 -16.16
C CYS A 442 -2.03 -11.17 -16.54
N SER A 443 -2.53 -12.09 -15.73
CA SER A 443 -3.64 -12.97 -16.10
C SER A 443 -4.97 -12.25 -16.35
N SER A 444 -5.19 -11.10 -15.72
CA SER A 444 -6.40 -10.28 -15.87
C SER A 444 -6.25 -9.13 -16.86
N LEU A 445 -5.09 -8.97 -17.51
CA LEU A 445 -4.82 -7.84 -18.41
C LEU A 445 -5.64 -7.98 -19.68
N ARG A 446 -6.55 -7.02 -19.91
CA ARG A 446 -7.51 -7.02 -21.03
C ARG A 446 -7.15 -6.01 -22.11
N SER A 447 -6.67 -4.84 -21.70
CA SER A 447 -6.43 -3.70 -22.57
C SER A 447 -5.02 -3.15 -22.38
N LEU A 448 -4.31 -2.92 -23.50
CA LEU A 448 -2.94 -2.42 -23.47
C LEU A 448 -2.70 -1.45 -24.64
N ASP A 449 -2.26 -0.23 -24.32
CA ASP A 449 -1.81 0.74 -25.30
C ASP A 449 -0.28 0.78 -25.38
N LEU A 450 0.28 0.34 -26.52
CA LEU A 450 1.71 0.37 -26.85
C LEU A 450 2.01 1.27 -28.05
N SER A 451 1.11 2.22 -28.36
CA SER A 451 1.13 3.02 -29.59
C SER A 451 2.46 3.73 -29.85
N ASN A 452 3.12 4.24 -28.81
CA ASN A 452 4.39 4.96 -28.95
C ASN A 452 5.63 4.15 -28.50
N LEU A 453 5.43 2.91 -28.05
CA LEU A 453 6.54 2.05 -27.64
C LEU A 453 7.38 1.65 -28.86
N TYR A 454 8.67 1.98 -28.84
CA TYR A 454 9.58 1.74 -29.96
C TYR A 454 10.43 0.50 -29.69
N THR A 455 10.06 -0.64 -30.29
CA THR A 455 10.74 -1.93 -30.09
C THR A 455 11.66 -2.32 -31.24
N LYS A 456 11.65 -1.60 -32.37
CA LYS A 456 12.51 -1.90 -33.54
C LYS A 456 14.02 -1.78 -33.27
N VAL A 457 14.42 -1.13 -32.18
CA VAL A 457 15.82 -1.09 -31.71
C VAL A 457 16.24 -2.36 -30.96
N ILE A 458 15.29 -3.17 -30.51
CA ILE A 458 15.55 -4.37 -29.70
C ILE A 458 16.11 -5.47 -30.61
N THR A 459 17.20 -6.11 -30.18
CA THR A 459 17.77 -7.27 -30.87
C THR A 459 16.92 -8.52 -30.67
N GLN A 460 17.17 -9.58 -31.45
CA GLN A 460 16.30 -10.76 -31.53
C GLN A 460 15.87 -11.37 -30.18
N TYR A 461 16.69 -11.32 -29.13
CA TYR A 461 16.42 -11.94 -27.82
C TYR A 461 15.82 -11.01 -26.76
N GLY A 462 15.58 -9.73 -27.09
CA GLY A 462 15.20 -8.74 -26.08
C GLY A 462 13.71 -8.63 -25.77
N MET A 463 12.82 -9.45 -26.36
CA MET A 463 11.37 -9.42 -26.05
C MET A 463 10.78 -10.80 -25.77
N ASP A 464 11.61 -11.77 -25.37
CA ASP A 464 11.15 -13.14 -25.13
C ASP A 464 10.03 -13.19 -24.07
N ASN A 465 9.00 -13.98 -24.36
CA ASN A 465 7.86 -14.26 -23.46
C ASN A 465 7.13 -13.00 -22.93
N MET A 466 7.20 -11.86 -23.64
CA MET A 466 6.63 -10.58 -23.19
C MET A 466 5.16 -10.66 -22.77
N PHE A 467 4.33 -11.42 -23.49
CA PHE A 467 2.90 -11.60 -23.23
C PHE A 467 2.53 -13.02 -22.79
N ASP A 468 3.51 -13.81 -22.34
CA ASP A 468 3.24 -15.20 -21.95
C ASP A 468 2.26 -15.26 -20.76
N ASN A 469 1.30 -16.18 -20.80
CA ASN A 469 0.20 -16.27 -19.82
C ASN A 469 -0.58 -14.95 -19.61
N THR A 470 -0.96 -14.27 -20.70
CA THR A 470 -1.92 -13.15 -20.72
C THR A 470 -3.26 -13.55 -21.38
N PRO A 471 -4.00 -14.52 -20.80
CA PRO A 471 -5.16 -15.14 -21.44
C PRO A 471 -6.30 -14.16 -21.75
N ASP A 472 -6.39 -13.05 -21.02
CA ASP A 472 -7.49 -12.10 -21.13
C ASP A 472 -7.20 -10.92 -22.07
N LEU A 473 -5.99 -10.81 -22.64
CA LEU A 473 -5.60 -9.68 -23.48
C LEU A 473 -6.40 -9.72 -24.78
N ASN A 474 -7.37 -8.80 -24.90
CA ASN A 474 -8.34 -8.77 -26.00
C ASN A 474 -8.46 -7.40 -26.69
N HIS A 475 -7.76 -6.38 -26.18
CA HIS A 475 -7.65 -5.05 -26.77
C HIS A 475 -6.17 -4.62 -26.78
N LEU A 476 -5.65 -4.28 -27.95
CA LEU A 476 -4.24 -3.93 -28.13
C LEU A 476 -4.10 -2.75 -29.11
N VAL A 477 -3.42 -1.69 -28.68
CA VAL A 477 -3.10 -0.54 -29.55
C VAL A 477 -1.62 -0.58 -29.90
N LEU A 478 -1.29 -0.66 -31.19
CA LEU A 478 0.09 -0.73 -31.69
C LEU A 478 0.35 0.43 -32.64
N GLY A 479 1.55 1.03 -32.56
CA GLY A 479 1.97 2.05 -33.51
C GLY A 479 3.11 1.63 -34.42
N PRO A 480 3.57 2.55 -35.30
CA PRO A 480 4.58 2.27 -36.32
C PRO A 480 5.95 1.86 -35.76
N GLY A 481 6.24 2.26 -34.51
CA GLY A 481 7.47 1.93 -33.80
C GLY A 481 7.51 0.50 -33.23
N PHE A 482 6.35 -0.16 -33.14
CA PHE A 482 6.22 -1.46 -32.49
C PHE A 482 6.32 -2.61 -33.50
N SER A 483 7.35 -3.44 -33.32
CA SER A 483 7.52 -4.73 -33.99
C SER A 483 7.61 -5.85 -32.97
N PHE A 484 6.92 -6.96 -33.24
CA PHE A 484 7.18 -8.21 -32.55
C PHE A 484 8.51 -8.79 -33.06
N ASN A 485 9.25 -9.48 -32.18
CA ASN A 485 10.50 -10.19 -32.52
C ASN A 485 10.28 -11.71 -32.66
N ASN A 486 9.09 -12.21 -32.31
CA ASN A 486 8.75 -13.63 -32.30
C ASN A 486 7.31 -13.84 -32.78
N LYS A 487 7.10 -14.86 -33.61
CA LYS A 487 5.83 -15.22 -34.24
C LYS A 487 4.77 -15.79 -33.29
N ASN A 488 5.19 -16.27 -32.11
CA ASN A 488 4.31 -16.88 -31.11
C ASN A 488 4.20 -16.00 -29.85
N LEU A 489 4.45 -14.70 -29.95
CA LEU A 489 4.50 -13.83 -28.77
C LEU A 489 3.10 -13.54 -28.21
N LEU A 490 2.08 -13.49 -29.05
CA LEU A 490 0.68 -13.36 -28.64
C LEU A 490 0.01 -14.73 -28.56
N LYS A 491 -0.85 -14.89 -27.55
CA LYS A 491 -1.72 -16.06 -27.44
C LYS A 491 -2.78 -16.05 -28.53
N GLU A 492 -3.16 -17.23 -29.02
CA GLU A 492 -4.27 -17.38 -29.98
C GLU A 492 -5.61 -16.88 -29.40
N VAL A 493 -6.39 -16.25 -30.26
CA VAL A 493 -7.76 -15.84 -29.93
C VAL A 493 -8.61 -17.10 -29.69
N PRO A 494 -9.43 -17.16 -28.62
CA PRO A 494 -10.23 -18.33 -28.31
C PRO A 494 -11.22 -18.75 -29.42
N ALA A 495 -11.81 -19.94 -29.27
CA ALA A 495 -12.82 -20.44 -30.21
C ALA A 495 -14.08 -19.56 -30.23
N LYS A 496 -14.78 -19.55 -31.37
CA LYS A 496 -16.09 -18.90 -31.52
C LYS A 496 -17.04 -19.29 -30.37
N GLY A 497 -17.78 -18.31 -29.85
CA GLY A 497 -18.71 -18.47 -28.74
C GLY A 497 -18.07 -18.32 -27.35
N THR A 498 -16.74 -18.20 -27.26
CA THR A 498 -16.08 -17.87 -25.99
C THR A 498 -16.43 -16.46 -25.56
N LYS A 499 -16.80 -16.27 -24.29
CA LYS A 499 -17.05 -14.93 -23.72
C LYS A 499 -15.76 -14.10 -23.69
N ILE A 500 -15.84 -12.85 -24.12
CA ILE A 500 -14.71 -11.91 -24.03
C ILE A 500 -14.59 -11.41 -22.57
N PRO A 501 -13.44 -11.58 -21.92
CA PRO A 501 -13.21 -11.12 -20.55
C PRO A 501 -13.56 -9.64 -20.34
N GLY A 502 -14.34 -9.35 -19.31
CA GLY A 502 -14.75 -7.98 -18.97
C GLY A 502 -15.93 -7.41 -19.77
N THR A 503 -16.54 -8.16 -20.69
CA THR A 503 -17.68 -7.70 -21.51
C THR A 503 -18.81 -8.75 -21.55
N ASN A 504 -19.93 -8.45 -22.22
CA ASN A 504 -20.96 -9.44 -22.54
C ASN A 504 -20.79 -10.02 -23.96
N ARG A 505 -19.72 -9.65 -24.66
CA ARG A 505 -19.42 -10.09 -26.02
C ARG A 505 -18.98 -11.54 -26.05
N ILE A 506 -19.22 -12.17 -27.20
CA ILE A 506 -18.66 -13.48 -27.53
C ILE A 506 -17.76 -13.35 -28.75
N VAL A 507 -16.72 -14.18 -28.81
CA VAL A 507 -15.82 -14.27 -29.96
C VAL A 507 -16.61 -14.75 -31.17
N ASN A 508 -16.55 -14.01 -32.27
CA ASN A 508 -17.19 -14.34 -33.55
C ASN A 508 -16.33 -15.26 -34.40
N THR A 509 -15.06 -14.89 -34.54
CA THR A 509 -14.03 -15.69 -35.20
C THR A 509 -12.77 -15.66 -34.35
N SER A 510 -11.95 -16.71 -34.40
CA SER A 510 -10.69 -16.81 -33.66
C SER A 510 -9.59 -15.94 -34.29
N THR A 511 -9.87 -14.64 -34.44
CA THR A 511 -8.97 -13.65 -35.03
C THR A 511 -9.06 -12.32 -34.30
N TRP A 512 -7.98 -11.54 -34.39
CA TRP A 512 -7.96 -10.12 -34.11
C TRP A 512 -8.56 -9.35 -35.30
N VAL A 513 -9.35 -8.32 -35.04
CA VAL A 513 -9.84 -7.35 -36.02
C VAL A 513 -9.16 -6.00 -35.79
N ALA A 514 -8.64 -5.39 -36.86
CA ALA A 514 -8.23 -3.99 -36.81
C ALA A 514 -9.48 -3.10 -36.78
N THR A 515 -9.89 -2.60 -35.60
CA THR A 515 -11.10 -1.78 -35.46
C THR A 515 -10.88 -0.33 -35.85
N LYS A 516 -9.63 0.14 -35.80
CA LYS A 516 -9.21 1.52 -36.12
C LYS A 516 -7.80 1.50 -36.71
N GLY A 517 -7.52 2.39 -37.67
CA GLY A 517 -6.16 2.57 -38.21
C GLY A 517 -5.86 1.74 -39.45
N TYR A 518 -4.61 1.27 -39.59
CA TYR A 518 -4.13 0.56 -40.78
C TYR A 518 -4.96 -0.71 -41.02
N GLN A 519 -5.38 -0.92 -42.28
CA GLN A 519 -6.17 -2.10 -42.67
C GLN A 519 -7.45 -2.31 -41.83
N GLN A 520 -8.14 -1.22 -41.47
CA GLN A 520 -9.40 -1.29 -40.71
C GLN A 520 -10.38 -2.32 -41.30
N GLY A 521 -10.93 -3.18 -40.44
CA GLY A 521 -11.84 -4.28 -40.77
C GLY A 521 -11.15 -5.60 -41.13
N TRP A 522 -9.83 -5.59 -41.34
CA TRP A 522 -9.08 -6.82 -41.63
C TRP A 522 -8.94 -7.70 -40.39
N LYS A 523 -8.84 -9.01 -40.64
CA LYS A 523 -8.74 -10.07 -39.63
C LYS A 523 -7.37 -10.72 -39.66
N TYR A 524 -6.84 -11.05 -38.48
CA TYR A 524 -5.50 -11.62 -38.29
C TYR A 524 -5.56 -12.74 -37.26
N THR A 525 -4.93 -13.88 -37.53
CA THR A 525 -4.54 -14.78 -36.43
C THR A 525 -3.52 -14.10 -35.52
N SER A 526 -3.31 -14.60 -34.31
CA SER A 526 -2.25 -14.06 -33.44
C SER A 526 -0.88 -14.19 -34.09
N TYR A 527 -0.66 -15.29 -34.81
CA TYR A 527 0.49 -15.49 -35.67
C TYR A 527 0.63 -14.38 -36.72
N ASP A 528 -0.40 -14.12 -37.54
CA ASP A 528 -0.36 -13.10 -38.61
C ASP A 528 -0.02 -11.71 -38.07
N LEU A 529 -0.58 -11.36 -36.90
CA LEU A 529 -0.34 -10.08 -36.24
C LEU A 529 1.11 -9.94 -35.76
N CYS A 530 1.73 -11.03 -35.31
CA CYS A 530 3.12 -11.05 -34.85
C CYS A 530 4.13 -10.98 -36.01
N ILE A 531 3.87 -11.60 -37.17
CA ILE A 531 4.87 -11.68 -38.26
C ILE A 531 4.78 -10.57 -39.31
N ASN A 532 3.86 -9.60 -39.16
CA ASN A 532 3.74 -8.41 -40.03
C ASN A 532 3.81 -8.74 -41.54
N VAL A 533 3.12 -9.79 -42.01
CA VAL A 533 3.22 -10.28 -43.41
C VAL A 533 2.76 -9.24 -44.44
N TRP A 534 2.01 -8.22 -44.02
CA TRP A 534 1.27 -7.32 -44.90
C TRP A 534 1.76 -5.87 -44.93
N GLY A 535 3.03 -5.63 -44.57
CA GLY A 535 3.67 -4.31 -44.67
C GLY A 535 3.97 -3.64 -43.33
N VAL A 536 4.75 -2.55 -43.37
CA VAL A 536 5.09 -1.75 -42.19
C VAL A 536 3.84 -0.98 -41.77
N ARG A 537 3.32 -1.22 -40.55
CA ARG A 537 2.31 -0.35 -39.93
C ARG A 537 2.79 1.11 -40.02
N ASP A 538 2.06 1.94 -40.74
CA ASP A 538 2.38 3.35 -41.02
C ASP A 538 1.70 4.31 -40.05
N GLN A 539 0.64 3.86 -39.38
CA GLN A 539 -0.12 4.61 -38.37
C GLN A 539 -0.46 3.76 -37.14
N ILE A 540 -0.92 4.44 -36.08
CA ILE A 540 -1.48 3.80 -34.87
C ILE A 540 -2.72 2.99 -35.26
N THR A 541 -2.76 1.74 -34.82
CA THR A 541 -3.81 0.77 -35.17
C THR A 541 -4.29 0.07 -33.90
N THR A 542 -5.61 -0.02 -33.75
CA THR A 542 -6.28 -0.71 -32.64
C THR A 542 -6.75 -2.07 -33.11
N TYR A 543 -6.39 -3.11 -32.35
CA TYR A 543 -6.76 -4.49 -32.58
C TYR A 543 -7.59 -5.01 -31.41
N ASP A 544 -8.72 -5.63 -31.75
CA ASP A 544 -9.65 -6.22 -30.79
C ASP A 544 -9.91 -7.69 -31.16
N TRP A 545 -10.25 -8.54 -30.20
CA TRP A 545 -10.83 -9.84 -30.55
C TRP A 545 -12.12 -9.66 -31.35
N ASP A 546 -12.21 -10.32 -32.50
CA ASP A 546 -13.37 -10.24 -33.38
C ASP A 546 -14.63 -10.72 -32.65
N SER A 547 -15.62 -9.84 -32.56
CA SER A 547 -16.84 -10.07 -31.78
C SER A 547 -17.95 -9.13 -32.19
N ASP A 548 -19.19 -9.57 -31.97
CA ASP A 548 -20.37 -8.76 -32.23
C ASP A 548 -20.33 -7.46 -31.43
N THR A 549 -20.97 -6.42 -31.95
CA THR A 549 -21.11 -5.15 -31.26
C THR A 549 -21.97 -5.35 -30.01
N ASP A 550 -21.43 -4.99 -28.85
CA ASP A 550 -22.17 -5.02 -27.58
C ASP A 550 -22.94 -3.71 -27.45
N ILE A 551 -24.25 -3.78 -27.68
CA ILE A 551 -25.16 -2.67 -27.48
C ILE A 551 -26.10 -2.99 -26.33
N SER A 552 -26.26 -2.03 -25.43
CA SER A 552 -27.30 -2.03 -24.41
C SER A 552 -28.19 -0.81 -24.60
N VAL A 553 -29.42 -0.87 -24.09
CA VAL A 553 -30.35 0.26 -24.14
C VAL A 553 -30.43 0.85 -22.74
N GLU A 554 -30.12 2.13 -22.63
CA GLU A 554 -30.35 2.92 -21.42
C GLU A 554 -31.70 3.61 -21.55
N VAL A 555 -32.56 3.44 -20.54
CA VAL A 555 -33.90 4.02 -20.50
C VAL A 555 -33.96 5.04 -19.37
N ARG A 556 -34.51 6.22 -19.66
CA ARG A 556 -34.79 7.27 -18.69
C ARG A 556 -36.27 7.61 -18.75
N GLU A 557 -36.90 7.63 -17.58
CA GLU A 557 -38.27 8.10 -17.42
C GLU A 557 -38.24 9.57 -17.00
N VAL A 558 -38.98 10.41 -17.71
CA VAL A 558 -39.16 11.83 -17.38
C VAL A 558 -40.65 12.08 -17.21
N THR A 559 -40.99 12.83 -16.18
CA THR A 559 -42.35 12.97 -15.70
C THR A 559 -42.79 14.41 -15.61
N ARG A 560 -44.05 14.65 -15.96
CA ARG A 560 -44.75 15.91 -15.73
C ARG A 560 -45.93 15.63 -14.82
N THR A 561 -45.94 16.28 -13.67
CA THR A 561 -47.03 16.19 -12.70
C THR A 561 -47.92 17.42 -12.85
N ILE A 562 -49.21 17.20 -13.08
CA ILE A 562 -50.23 18.25 -13.16
C ILE A 562 -51.03 18.19 -11.88
N ASN A 563 -50.91 19.21 -11.04
CA ASN A 563 -51.64 19.34 -9.79
C ASN A 563 -52.87 20.22 -10.00
N LEU A 564 -54.04 19.68 -9.69
CA LEU A 564 -55.30 20.40 -9.68
C LEU A 564 -55.64 20.76 -8.24
N HIS A 565 -55.44 22.03 -7.88
CA HIS A 565 -55.76 22.60 -6.58
C HIS A 565 -57.23 23.04 -6.57
N GLN A 566 -58.07 22.27 -5.88
CA GLN A 566 -59.48 22.60 -5.69
C GLN A 566 -59.65 23.69 -4.63
N VAL A 567 -60.81 24.35 -4.64
CA VAL A 567 -61.09 25.52 -3.79
C VAL A 567 -61.16 25.20 -2.29
N ASP A 568 -61.29 23.91 -1.95
CA ASP A 568 -61.26 23.37 -0.58
C ASP A 568 -59.86 22.90 -0.12
N ASN A 569 -58.81 23.26 -0.88
CA ASN A 569 -57.42 22.84 -0.72
C ASN A 569 -57.16 21.34 -0.96
N ILE A 570 -58.08 20.61 -1.60
CA ILE A 570 -57.79 19.25 -2.08
C ILE A 570 -56.95 19.33 -3.35
N VAL A 571 -55.85 18.57 -3.40
CA VAL A 571 -54.96 18.49 -4.57
C VAL A 571 -55.11 17.13 -5.25
N ASN A 572 -55.58 17.13 -6.49
CA ASN A 572 -55.60 15.95 -7.35
C ASN A 572 -54.45 16.02 -8.35
N SER A 573 -53.55 15.03 -8.32
CA SER A 573 -52.35 15.02 -9.18
C SER A 573 -52.47 13.98 -10.30
N ILE A 574 -52.24 14.42 -11.55
CA ILE A 574 -52.09 13.57 -12.72
C ILE A 574 -50.61 13.49 -13.09
N LYS A 575 -50.07 12.29 -13.22
CA LYS A 575 -48.67 12.08 -13.64
C LYS A 575 -48.62 11.57 -15.08
N GLN A 576 -48.05 12.37 -15.98
CA GLN A 576 -47.72 11.95 -17.33
C GLN A 576 -46.25 11.52 -17.36
N THR A 577 -45.98 10.31 -17.83
CA THR A 577 -44.63 9.74 -17.92
C THR A 577 -44.26 9.53 -19.38
N ALA A 578 -43.13 10.07 -19.79
CA ALA A 578 -42.53 9.83 -21.10
C ALA A 578 -41.24 9.02 -20.89
N LYS A 579 -41.06 7.96 -21.69
CA LYS A 579 -39.84 7.16 -21.68
C LYS A 579 -38.99 7.54 -22.88
N ILE A 580 -37.76 7.97 -22.61
CA ILE A 580 -36.74 8.18 -23.64
C ILE A 580 -35.66 7.11 -23.46
N GLN A 581 -35.03 6.74 -24.57
CA GLN A 581 -34.01 5.70 -24.58
C GLN A 581 -32.83 6.12 -25.45
N ARG A 582 -31.64 5.62 -25.13
CA ARG A 582 -30.46 5.73 -25.99
C ARG A 582 -29.74 4.40 -26.06
N THR A 583 -29.09 4.15 -27.19
CA THR A 583 -28.17 3.02 -27.34
C THR A 583 -26.83 3.37 -26.70
N VAL A 584 -26.32 2.45 -25.89
CA VAL A 584 -24.99 2.46 -25.27
C VAL A 584 -24.15 1.36 -25.93
N THR A 585 -23.11 1.75 -26.64
CA THR A 585 -22.17 0.81 -27.24
C THR A 585 -21.00 0.59 -26.28
N ILE A 586 -20.78 -0.66 -25.88
CA ILE A 586 -19.63 -1.07 -25.07
C ILE A 586 -18.49 -1.44 -26.03
N ASN A 587 -17.43 -0.65 -25.99
CA ASN A 587 -16.23 -0.86 -26.79
C ASN A 587 -15.44 -2.08 -26.28
N ALA A 588 -14.51 -2.58 -27.10
CA ALA A 588 -13.67 -3.72 -26.73
C ALA A 588 -12.79 -3.46 -25.49
N ASP A 589 -12.36 -2.21 -25.27
CA ASP A 589 -11.63 -1.78 -24.07
C ASP A 589 -12.52 -1.64 -22.82
N GLY A 590 -13.82 -1.92 -22.93
CA GLY A 590 -14.82 -1.78 -21.87
C GLY A 590 -15.38 -0.36 -21.69
N SER A 591 -14.86 0.64 -22.42
CA SER A 591 -15.41 2.00 -22.42
C SER A 591 -16.78 2.06 -23.09
N LYS A 592 -17.59 3.07 -22.75
CA LYS A 592 -18.96 3.23 -23.27
C LYS A 592 -19.06 4.46 -24.15
N THR A 593 -19.69 4.30 -25.32
CA THR A 593 -20.12 5.42 -26.16
C THR A 593 -21.64 5.48 -26.20
N TYR A 594 -22.18 6.70 -26.27
CA TYR A 594 -23.61 6.95 -26.12
C TYR A 594 -24.14 7.62 -27.38
N SER A 595 -25.24 7.09 -27.90
CA SER A 595 -26.04 7.79 -28.90
C SER A 595 -26.88 8.91 -28.27
N GLU A 596 -27.45 9.76 -29.13
CA GLU A 596 -28.45 10.74 -28.72
C GLU A 596 -29.68 10.06 -28.10
N TRP A 597 -30.30 10.72 -27.14
CA TRP A 597 -31.57 10.28 -26.57
C TRP A 597 -32.70 10.34 -27.60
N SER A 598 -33.55 9.33 -27.63
CA SER A 598 -34.80 9.36 -28.38
C SER A 598 -35.70 10.49 -27.87
N LYS A 599 -36.62 10.93 -28.73
CA LYS A 599 -37.66 11.88 -28.34
C LYS A 599 -38.93 11.11 -27.97
N ALA A 600 -39.63 11.61 -26.96
CA ALA A 600 -40.97 11.20 -26.56
C ALA A 600 -41.85 12.45 -26.42
N GLN A 601 -43.09 12.29 -25.95
CA GLN A 601 -44.02 13.40 -25.81
C GLN A 601 -44.89 13.20 -24.57
N TRP A 602 -45.17 14.27 -23.83
CA TRP A 602 -46.34 14.33 -22.96
C TRP A 602 -47.50 14.90 -23.74
N ASP A 603 -48.60 14.17 -23.80
CA ASP A 603 -49.80 14.60 -24.52
C ASP A 603 -50.46 15.80 -23.83
N GLN A 604 -51.29 16.51 -24.59
CA GLN A 604 -52.13 17.56 -24.04
C GLN A 604 -53.04 16.98 -22.96
N TYR A 605 -53.23 17.73 -21.88
CA TYR A 605 -54.19 17.42 -20.83
C TYR A 605 -55.23 18.52 -20.77
N ASP A 606 -56.47 18.18 -21.11
CA ASP A 606 -57.61 19.09 -21.00
C ASP A 606 -58.04 19.19 -19.53
N VAL A 607 -58.09 20.42 -19.01
CA VAL A 607 -58.43 20.66 -17.62
C VAL A 607 -59.94 20.50 -17.43
N PRO A 608 -60.39 19.63 -16.49
CA PRO A 608 -61.82 19.39 -16.29
C PRO A 608 -62.57 20.68 -15.93
N LYS A 609 -63.75 20.88 -16.52
CA LYS A 609 -64.63 21.98 -16.08
C LYS A 609 -65.30 21.61 -14.77
N VAL A 610 -65.19 22.48 -13.78
CA VAL A 610 -65.85 22.35 -12.46
C VAL A 610 -66.93 23.41 -12.36
N LEU A 611 -68.16 22.99 -12.05
CA LEU A 611 -69.30 23.89 -11.93
C LEU A 611 -69.03 24.99 -10.89
N GLY A 612 -69.35 26.25 -11.22
CA GLY A 612 -69.14 27.40 -10.33
C GLY A 612 -67.68 27.83 -10.13
N CYS A 613 -66.71 27.21 -10.81
CA CYS A 613 -65.29 27.51 -10.68
C CYS A 613 -64.63 27.77 -12.05
N ALA A 614 -63.57 28.57 -12.07
CA ALA A 614 -62.69 28.75 -13.23
C ALA A 614 -61.28 28.29 -12.89
N ALA A 615 -60.66 27.52 -13.78
CA ALA A 615 -59.27 27.12 -13.65
C ALA A 615 -58.33 28.23 -14.15
N THR A 616 -57.10 28.30 -13.62
CA THR A 616 -56.06 29.22 -14.10
C THR A 616 -55.62 28.96 -15.54
N GLN A 617 -55.87 27.76 -16.07
CA GLN A 617 -55.65 27.40 -17.46
C GLN A 617 -56.64 26.30 -17.91
N ASP A 618 -57.06 26.34 -19.17
CA ASP A 618 -58.02 25.39 -19.75
C ASP A 618 -57.38 24.07 -20.20
N SER A 619 -56.07 24.07 -20.46
CA SER A 619 -55.33 22.90 -20.90
C SER A 619 -53.84 23.03 -20.60
N VAL A 620 -53.17 21.90 -20.43
CA VAL A 620 -51.71 21.79 -20.45
C VAL A 620 -51.30 21.26 -21.80
N GLN A 621 -50.53 22.04 -22.55
CA GLN A 621 -50.17 21.71 -23.94
C GLN A 621 -49.23 20.51 -24.05
N THR A 622 -49.20 19.93 -25.25
CA THR A 622 -48.22 18.90 -25.59
C THR A 622 -46.79 19.42 -25.45
N GLN A 623 -45.87 18.56 -25.01
CA GLN A 623 -44.46 18.90 -24.88
C GLN A 623 -43.59 17.73 -25.31
N THR A 624 -42.64 18.00 -26.22
CA THR A 624 -41.59 17.06 -26.58
C THR A 624 -40.64 16.84 -25.40
N VAL A 625 -40.33 15.58 -25.12
CA VAL A 625 -39.38 15.15 -24.10
C VAL A 625 -38.13 14.60 -24.80
N ASP A 626 -36.98 15.15 -24.47
CA ASP A 626 -35.66 14.73 -24.98
C ASP A 626 -34.63 14.58 -23.86
N GLY A 627 -33.37 14.30 -24.21
CA GLY A 627 -32.29 14.09 -23.25
C GLY A 627 -32.01 15.24 -22.28
N SER A 628 -32.42 16.47 -22.62
CA SER A 628 -32.25 17.66 -21.79
C SER A 628 -33.46 17.95 -20.89
N THR A 629 -34.60 17.28 -21.13
CA THR A 629 -35.84 17.53 -20.41
C THR A 629 -35.75 16.99 -18.97
N ALA A 630 -36.16 17.80 -17.99
CA ALA A 630 -36.22 17.44 -16.57
C ALA A 630 -37.65 17.14 -16.13
N ASP A 631 -37.80 16.51 -14.96
CA ASP A 631 -39.11 16.37 -14.33
C ASP A 631 -39.71 17.76 -14.07
N SER A 632 -41.01 17.89 -14.29
CA SER A 632 -41.71 19.17 -14.15
C SER A 632 -43.02 19.02 -13.38
N THR A 633 -43.43 20.11 -12.76
CA THR A 633 -44.73 20.22 -12.08
C THR A 633 -45.46 21.42 -12.65
N ILE A 634 -46.75 21.26 -12.91
CA ILE A 634 -47.65 22.30 -13.37
C ILE A 634 -48.82 22.36 -12.39
N ASP A 635 -48.97 23.50 -11.73
CA ASP A 635 -50.05 23.73 -10.78
C ASP A 635 -51.19 24.52 -11.45
N ILE A 636 -52.41 24.02 -11.28
CA ILE A 636 -53.64 24.60 -11.79
C ILE A 636 -54.55 24.85 -10.61
N TYR A 637 -55.01 26.08 -10.45
CA TYR A 637 -55.86 26.48 -9.34
C TYR A 637 -57.26 26.72 -9.85
N TYR A 638 -58.26 26.27 -9.09
CA TYR A 638 -59.65 26.63 -9.30
C TYR A 638 -60.05 27.73 -8.35
N ASP A 639 -60.64 28.79 -8.88
CA ASP A 639 -61.23 29.86 -8.10
C ASP A 639 -62.75 29.89 -8.32
N TYR A 640 -63.50 30.22 -7.27
CA TYR A 640 -64.94 30.43 -7.41
C TYR A 640 -65.22 31.59 -8.34
N VAL A 641 -66.11 31.36 -9.31
CA VAL A 641 -66.59 32.41 -10.21
C VAL A 641 -67.89 32.96 -9.65
N GLN A 642 -67.97 34.29 -9.57
CA GLN A 642 -69.20 34.94 -9.15
C GLN A 642 -70.24 34.80 -10.26
N THR A 643 -71.38 34.17 -9.96
CA THR A 643 -72.48 34.00 -10.92
C THR A 643 -73.67 34.88 -10.58
N THR A 644 -74.55 35.08 -11.55
CA THR A 644 -75.76 35.88 -11.38
C THR A 644 -76.94 34.98 -11.04
N VAL A 645 -77.65 35.32 -9.96
CA VAL A 645 -78.98 34.79 -9.65
C VAL A 645 -80.02 35.82 -10.08
N GLU A 646 -80.80 35.51 -11.11
CA GLU A 646 -81.86 36.36 -11.61
C GLU A 646 -83.22 35.92 -11.06
N ILE A 647 -83.84 36.80 -10.28
CA ILE A 647 -85.24 36.66 -9.87
C ILE A 647 -86.12 37.25 -10.96
N GLN A 648 -86.95 36.41 -11.57
CA GLN A 648 -87.92 36.82 -12.57
C GLN A 648 -89.32 36.86 -11.96
N TYR A 649 -89.96 38.02 -12.02
CA TYR A 649 -91.35 38.18 -11.61
C TYR A 649 -92.26 37.83 -12.79
N SER A 650 -93.08 36.78 -12.65
CA SER A 650 -93.95 36.27 -13.71
C SER A 650 -95.42 36.53 -13.38
N ALA A 651 -96.15 37.15 -14.32
CA ALA A 651 -97.60 37.28 -14.27
C ALA A 651 -98.19 36.62 -15.54
N ASP A 652 -99.10 35.67 -15.37
CA ASP A 652 -99.77 34.95 -16.46
C ASP A 652 -98.79 34.35 -17.50
N GLY A 653 -97.63 33.88 -17.03
CA GLY A 653 -96.60 33.25 -17.87
C GLY A 653 -95.69 34.23 -18.63
N ARG A 654 -95.77 35.54 -18.36
CA ARG A 654 -94.86 36.56 -18.92
C ARG A 654 -94.02 37.21 -17.83
N THR A 655 -92.74 37.42 -18.10
CA THR A 655 -91.84 38.17 -17.22
C THR A 655 -92.22 39.64 -17.20
N VAL A 656 -92.63 40.15 -16.04
CA VAL A 656 -93.05 41.54 -15.82
C VAL A 656 -91.98 42.38 -15.11
N GLY A 657 -90.89 41.77 -14.68
CA GLY A 657 -89.69 42.44 -14.16
C GLY A 657 -88.63 41.46 -13.69
N THR A 658 -87.40 41.93 -13.51
CA THR A 658 -86.28 41.11 -13.06
C THR A 658 -85.47 41.82 -11.97
N GLN A 659 -84.82 41.03 -11.12
CA GLN A 659 -83.92 41.49 -10.08
C GLN A 659 -82.72 40.55 -10.00
N LYS A 660 -81.50 41.11 -9.98
CA LYS A 660 -80.26 40.32 -9.97
C LYS A 660 -79.58 40.35 -8.62
N TYR A 661 -79.02 39.21 -8.25
CA TYR A 661 -78.07 39.05 -7.16
C TYR A 661 -76.80 38.41 -7.70
N MET A 662 -75.68 38.67 -7.03
CA MET A 662 -74.40 38.04 -7.33
C MET A 662 -73.99 37.20 -6.13
N GLY A 663 -73.43 36.02 -6.37
CA GLY A 663 -72.84 35.18 -5.34
C GLY A 663 -72.01 34.06 -5.94
N TYR A 664 -71.32 33.32 -5.09
CA TYR A 664 -70.50 32.17 -5.45
C TYR A 664 -71.26 30.88 -5.16
N LEU A 665 -70.87 29.77 -5.81
CA LEU A 665 -71.48 28.46 -5.58
C LEU A 665 -71.61 28.14 -4.08
N GLY A 666 -72.83 27.83 -3.63
CA GLY A 666 -73.13 27.51 -2.23
C GLY A 666 -73.47 28.70 -1.34
N ASP A 667 -73.24 29.95 -1.79
CA ASP A 667 -73.64 31.15 -1.05
C ASP A 667 -75.15 31.17 -0.80
N VAL A 668 -75.54 31.54 0.41
CA VAL A 668 -76.95 31.73 0.79
C VAL A 668 -77.28 33.21 0.78
N ILE A 669 -78.01 33.64 -0.25
CA ILE A 669 -78.38 35.04 -0.46
C ILE A 669 -79.71 35.31 0.23
N ASN A 670 -79.72 36.26 1.16
CA ASN A 670 -80.97 36.77 1.75
C ASN A 670 -81.69 37.67 0.75
N VAL A 671 -82.89 37.26 0.35
CA VAL A 671 -83.62 37.91 -0.73
C VAL A 671 -84.55 38.98 -0.19
N ARG A 672 -84.45 40.17 -0.77
CA ARG A 672 -85.39 41.28 -0.56
C ARG A 672 -86.07 41.59 -1.88
N TYR A 673 -87.28 41.06 -2.03
CA TYR A 673 -88.06 41.17 -3.25
C TYR A 673 -88.43 42.62 -3.55
N ARG A 674 -87.93 43.13 -4.68
CA ARG A 674 -88.34 44.39 -5.29
C ARG A 674 -89.38 44.12 -6.35
N VAL A 675 -90.61 43.87 -5.90
CA VAL A 675 -91.74 43.57 -6.79
C VAL A 675 -91.99 44.76 -7.73
N PRO A 676 -92.18 44.53 -9.04
CA PRO A 676 -92.54 45.58 -9.98
C PRO A 676 -93.79 46.34 -9.56
N ARG A 677 -93.79 47.66 -9.76
CA ARG A 677 -94.88 48.55 -9.32
C ARG A 677 -96.23 48.10 -9.91
N GLY A 678 -97.24 47.94 -9.05
CA GLY A 678 -98.60 47.49 -9.44
C GLY A 678 -98.84 45.98 -9.30
N TYR A 679 -97.86 45.22 -8.83
CA TYR A 679 -97.96 43.78 -8.63
C TYR A 679 -97.74 43.40 -7.16
N GLU A 680 -98.37 42.31 -6.72
CA GLU A 680 -98.14 41.65 -5.42
C GLU A 680 -97.74 40.19 -5.60
N ILE A 681 -96.86 39.68 -4.73
CA ILE A 681 -96.37 38.30 -4.79
C ILE A 681 -97.50 37.32 -4.46
N ILE A 682 -97.57 36.23 -5.22
CA ILE A 682 -98.49 35.12 -4.98
C ILE A 682 -97.78 34.10 -4.08
N GLY A 683 -98.35 33.85 -2.90
CA GLY A 683 -97.81 32.88 -1.94
C GLY A 683 -96.66 33.43 -1.10
N THR A 684 -95.91 32.52 -0.47
CA THR A 684 -94.75 32.86 0.37
C THR A 684 -93.48 32.55 -0.40
N PRO A 685 -92.78 33.57 -0.94
CA PRO A 685 -91.55 33.35 -1.68
C PRO A 685 -90.41 32.97 -0.71
N PRO A 686 -89.38 32.23 -1.17
CA PRO A 686 -88.27 31.82 -0.32
C PRO A 686 -87.50 33.02 0.23
N THR A 687 -87.23 33.06 1.52
CA THR A 687 -86.47 34.18 2.13
C THR A 687 -84.97 34.14 1.80
N THR A 688 -84.48 32.99 1.37
CA THR A 688 -83.08 32.74 0.97
C THR A 688 -83.00 31.95 -0.32
N ILE A 689 -82.02 32.24 -1.17
CA ILE A 689 -81.66 31.43 -2.34
C ILE A 689 -80.23 30.96 -2.19
N THR A 690 -79.98 29.68 -2.42
CA THR A 690 -78.62 29.13 -2.53
C THR A 690 -78.15 29.22 -3.98
N VAL A 691 -76.98 29.82 -4.19
CA VAL A 691 -76.36 29.92 -5.51
C VAL A 691 -75.95 28.53 -5.98
N ASP A 692 -76.44 28.10 -7.15
CA ASP A 692 -76.16 26.75 -7.69
C ASP A 692 -74.93 26.67 -8.61
N GLY A 693 -74.26 27.80 -8.85
CA GLY A 693 -73.04 27.90 -9.66
C GLY A 693 -73.26 27.80 -11.18
N SER A 694 -74.51 27.75 -11.66
CA SER A 694 -74.81 27.90 -13.09
C SER A 694 -74.51 29.32 -13.57
N GLU A 695 -74.15 29.48 -14.85
CA GLU A 695 -73.84 30.79 -15.45
C GLU A 695 -74.99 31.80 -15.27
N ASN A 696 -76.24 31.31 -15.25
CA ASN A 696 -77.42 32.13 -15.03
C ASN A 696 -78.52 31.35 -14.31
N GLN A 697 -78.51 31.39 -12.98
CA GLN A 697 -79.52 30.75 -12.15
C GLN A 697 -80.79 31.62 -12.13
N VAL A 698 -81.91 31.08 -12.62
CA VAL A 698 -83.17 31.83 -12.70
C VAL A 698 -84.18 31.31 -11.69
N ILE A 699 -84.66 32.19 -10.81
CA ILE A 699 -85.71 31.91 -9.84
C ILE A 699 -86.98 32.66 -10.22
N THR A 700 -88.05 31.93 -10.51
CA THR A 700 -89.33 32.53 -10.91
C THR A 700 -90.23 32.78 -9.70
N ILE A 701 -90.70 34.01 -9.54
CA ILE A 701 -91.66 34.43 -8.52
C ILE A 701 -92.95 34.83 -9.20
N ASN A 702 -94.03 34.11 -8.90
CA ASN A 702 -95.33 34.44 -9.44
C ASN A 702 -95.91 35.67 -8.75
N VAL A 703 -96.40 36.62 -9.53
CA VAL A 703 -97.01 37.86 -9.05
C VAL A 703 -98.35 38.08 -9.76
N LYS A 704 -99.27 38.80 -9.12
CA LYS A 704 -100.56 39.22 -9.70
C LYS A 704 -100.74 40.73 -9.59
N LEU A 705 -101.57 41.31 -10.44
CA LEU A 705 -101.94 42.72 -10.37
C LEU A 705 -102.62 43.04 -9.04
N GLN A 706 -102.15 44.07 -8.35
CA GLN A 706 -102.80 44.59 -7.14
C GLN A 706 -104.18 45.15 -7.51
N LYS A 707 -105.23 44.70 -6.81
CA LYS A 707 -106.55 45.35 -6.89
C LYS A 707 -106.53 46.54 -5.92
N ASN A 708 -106.75 47.73 -6.47
CA ASN A 708 -106.76 49.01 -5.75
C ASN A 708 -107.68 49.02 -4.52
#